data_AF-A0A2K2TM62-F1
#
_entry.id   AF-A0A2K2TM62-F1
#
_cell.length_a   1.000
_cell.length_b   1.000
_cell.length_c   1.000
_cell.angle_alpha   90.00
_cell.angle_beta   90.00
_cell.angle_gamma   90.00
#
_symmetry.space_group_name_H-M   'P 1'
#
loop_
_entity.id
_entity.type
_entity.pdbx_description
1 polymer ?
#
loop_
_entity_poly.entity_id
_entity_poly.type
_entity_poly.pdbx_seq_one_letter_code
_entity_poly.pdbx_strand_id
1 'polypeptide(L)'
;MATIKDIASLAGVSHGTVSNVLNGRGNVSVEKITLVENAAKQLGYTINAQARQLRKGSSKRVGVVVPQFELKKYRDLFLGIEQELRDHEYEVDLYYSNDLNYYEEKVLQKIETTNPMAIVMVSSFLKDVNILRGDSSLILVERKMENMPEGAVFCGFDYELAGKEMAKRCIRDGHRNIAVFTGNTKYTNYGLFVKGIETALTESGCTCRVFSSDDTVRVHMAFELLTDGDEFDAVITSDLENSEYLKAVSEYREQGEIPPVYALASKEVRTEGDAVKYELNYRLCGKMIGQYIEKLEQEEPVPDGFLNLSNDGFHRCPVTSFENPPELKILMLSGPTCRALNQLLPQFTRKTGIKVKLMEAGYDELYRMVKSCAQFSPYDLIRLDMAWMSELGEKLFLPLPAEEPWLKEIRGNFSVNLSDDYYIVGEKCLTLPFDPSVQMLYYRKDLFQDARIRREFYEVYRRQLEVPETFEEYDEIARFFTRRYHKNSPVSYGTSLVFGSSVVAACDYLPRLKACGGKIFDESGNISLNTETVKKTLLSYRNAFDYTDRETNSWWRKAMEDFSGGRVAMNIVFANYASIMLHSKESEVLGKIGFAPVPGDCPMLGGGVLGISKDTKKQEACREFLKWIYDEKTAALITYLGGYINHKKIKENLDVLELYPWLEDMDKAFATGWRRDFEHLGSKCGAAGHSTEGFNEFEFEDILGNAVRAVVSGIMNPEEALDAAQQRCEQAFSGK
;
A
#
# COMPACT_ATOMS: atom_id res chain seq x y z
N MET A 1 -46.56 -0.15 2.77
CA MET A 1 -45.20 -0.06 2.17
C MET A 1 -45.38 0.50 0.77
N ALA A 2 -44.68 1.57 0.42
CA ALA A 2 -44.74 2.10 -0.95
C ALA A 2 -44.28 1.03 -1.94
N THR A 3 -44.92 0.97 -3.11
CA THR A 3 -44.59 0.01 -4.17
C THR A 3 -43.95 0.72 -5.36
N ILE A 4 -43.27 -0.04 -6.24
CA ILE A 4 -42.75 0.48 -7.52
C ILE A 4 -43.84 1.17 -8.34
N LYS A 5 -45.10 0.69 -8.23
CA LYS A 5 -46.26 1.27 -8.91
C LYS A 5 -46.63 2.66 -8.36
N ASP A 6 -46.52 2.85 -7.05
CA ASP A 6 -46.79 4.14 -6.40
C ASP A 6 -45.72 5.17 -6.79
N ILE A 7 -44.45 4.74 -6.87
CA ILE A 7 -43.36 5.57 -7.37
C ILE A 7 -43.58 5.96 -8.84
N ALA A 8 -44.01 5.03 -9.68
CA ALA A 8 -44.28 5.30 -11.10
C ALA A 8 -45.38 6.34 -11.30
N SER A 9 -46.45 6.23 -10.50
CA SER A 9 -47.57 7.17 -10.54
C SER A 9 -47.16 8.57 -10.07
N LEU A 10 -46.35 8.67 -9.02
CA LEU A 10 -45.89 9.95 -8.47
C LEU A 10 -44.84 10.63 -9.36
N ALA A 11 -43.94 9.84 -9.95
CA ALA A 11 -42.90 10.32 -10.86
C ALA A 11 -43.40 10.61 -12.29
N GLY A 12 -44.63 10.19 -12.64
CA GLY A 12 -45.18 10.37 -13.99
C GLY A 12 -44.47 9.53 -15.07
N VAL A 13 -43.91 8.37 -14.71
CA VAL A 13 -43.17 7.49 -15.64
C VAL A 13 -43.72 6.06 -15.64
N SER A 14 -43.27 5.24 -16.59
CA SER A 14 -43.70 3.83 -16.66
C SER A 14 -43.10 2.99 -15.51
N HIS A 15 -43.79 1.91 -15.13
CA HIS A 15 -43.28 0.92 -14.18
C HIS A 15 -41.89 0.37 -14.60
N GLY A 16 -41.70 0.13 -15.90
CA GLY A 16 -40.41 -0.31 -16.44
C GLY A 16 -39.31 0.73 -16.24
N THR A 17 -39.64 2.03 -16.37
CA THR A 17 -38.71 3.14 -16.09
C THR A 17 -38.31 3.18 -14.62
N VAL A 18 -39.25 3.06 -13.70
CA VAL A 18 -38.93 3.01 -12.25
C VAL A 18 -38.06 1.83 -11.91
N SER A 19 -38.39 0.63 -12.42
CA SER A 19 -37.59 -0.57 -12.23
C SER A 19 -36.16 -0.39 -12.77
N ASN A 20 -36.02 0.24 -13.93
CA ASN A 20 -34.73 0.53 -14.55
C ASN A 20 -33.89 1.50 -13.70
N VAL A 21 -34.48 2.60 -13.23
CA VAL A 21 -33.81 3.56 -12.34
C VAL A 21 -33.39 2.92 -11.03
N LEU A 22 -34.32 2.26 -10.33
CA LEU A 22 -34.05 1.65 -9.02
C LEU A 22 -33.03 0.51 -9.07
N ASN A 23 -32.92 -0.19 -10.21
CA ASN A 23 -31.97 -1.28 -10.37
C ASN A 23 -30.69 -0.86 -11.11
N GLY A 24 -30.51 0.43 -11.44
CA GLY A 24 -29.35 0.92 -12.21
C GLY A 24 -29.23 0.29 -13.61
N ARG A 25 -30.36 -0.08 -14.24
CA ARG A 25 -30.40 -0.80 -15.53
C ARG A 25 -31.06 0.03 -16.62
N GLY A 26 -30.51 -0.03 -17.83
CA GLY A 26 -31.14 0.50 -19.05
C GLY A 26 -30.93 2.00 -19.30
N ASN A 27 -31.28 2.43 -20.51
CA ASN A 27 -31.10 3.81 -20.98
C ASN A 27 -32.27 4.73 -20.53
N VAL A 28 -32.26 5.15 -19.27
CA VAL A 28 -33.21 6.16 -18.75
C VAL A 28 -32.55 7.54 -18.74
N SER A 29 -33.28 8.58 -19.16
CA SER A 29 -32.77 9.96 -19.14
C SER A 29 -32.60 10.50 -17.72
N VAL A 30 -31.67 11.43 -17.53
CA VAL A 30 -31.39 12.09 -16.23
C VAL A 30 -32.64 12.72 -15.63
N GLU A 31 -33.46 13.35 -16.48
CA GLU A 31 -34.75 13.92 -16.11
C GLU A 31 -35.67 12.88 -15.45
N LYS A 32 -35.78 11.69 -16.06
CA LYS A 32 -36.62 10.59 -15.54
C LYS A 32 -36.02 9.95 -14.30
N ILE A 33 -34.69 9.83 -14.20
CA ILE A 33 -34.01 9.37 -12.98
C ILE A 33 -34.37 10.30 -11.81
N THR A 34 -34.23 11.61 -12.02
CA THR A 34 -34.52 12.64 -11.00
C THR A 34 -35.97 12.59 -10.53
N LEU A 35 -36.93 12.42 -11.45
CA LEU A 35 -38.36 12.28 -11.12
C LEU A 35 -38.61 11.04 -10.24
N VAL A 36 -37.99 9.90 -10.58
CA VAL A 36 -38.14 8.65 -9.85
C VAL A 36 -37.51 8.70 -8.46
N GLU A 37 -36.30 9.24 -8.33
CA GLU A 37 -35.61 9.37 -7.03
C GLU A 37 -36.36 10.29 -6.07
N ASN A 38 -36.84 11.43 -6.56
CA ASN A 38 -37.67 12.34 -5.76
C ASN A 38 -38.97 11.67 -5.30
N ALA A 39 -39.64 10.94 -6.19
CA ALA A 39 -40.83 10.18 -5.84
C ALA A 39 -40.54 9.07 -4.82
N ALA A 40 -39.45 8.32 -4.99
CA ALA A 40 -39.03 7.26 -4.06
C ALA A 40 -38.69 7.82 -2.68
N LYS A 41 -37.99 8.96 -2.62
CA LYS A 41 -37.65 9.66 -1.38
C LYS A 41 -38.90 10.20 -0.66
N GLN A 42 -39.84 10.79 -1.40
CA GLN A 42 -41.12 11.27 -0.84
C GLN A 42 -41.96 10.12 -0.27
N LEU A 43 -41.87 8.93 -0.88
CA LEU A 43 -42.63 7.75 -0.46
C LEU A 43 -41.90 6.85 0.56
N GLY A 44 -40.66 7.20 0.94
CA GLY A 44 -39.85 6.40 1.87
C GLY A 44 -39.57 4.98 1.39
N TYR A 45 -39.43 4.78 0.07
CA TYR A 45 -39.24 3.46 -0.52
C TYR A 45 -37.81 2.94 -0.34
N THR A 46 -37.68 1.70 0.13
CA THR A 46 -36.40 0.96 0.23
C THR A 46 -36.46 -0.34 -0.56
N ILE A 47 -35.41 -0.62 -1.34
CA ILE A 47 -35.33 -1.84 -2.18
C ILE A 47 -35.10 -3.06 -1.28
N ASN A 48 -35.88 -4.12 -1.51
CA ASN A 48 -35.76 -5.36 -0.76
C ASN A 48 -34.73 -6.29 -1.43
N ALA A 49 -33.48 -6.26 -0.97
CA ALA A 49 -32.33 -6.95 -1.58
C ALA A 49 -32.47 -8.48 -1.63
N GLN A 50 -33.18 -9.09 -0.68
CA GLN A 50 -33.34 -10.55 -0.55
C GLN A 50 -34.07 -11.21 -1.73
N ALA A 51 -34.95 -10.49 -2.44
CA ALA A 51 -35.68 -11.03 -3.60
C ALA A 51 -34.83 -11.11 -4.89
N ARG A 52 -33.64 -10.48 -4.91
CA ARG A 52 -32.77 -10.36 -6.09
C ARG A 52 -31.77 -11.53 -6.20
N GLN A 53 -31.29 -12.05 -5.08
CA GLN A 53 -30.31 -13.15 -5.03
C GLN A 53 -30.92 -14.50 -5.42
N LEU A 54 -32.20 -14.74 -5.15
CA LEU A 54 -32.90 -16.01 -5.43
C LEU A 54 -33.02 -16.42 -6.91
N ARG A 55 -32.57 -15.58 -7.88
CA ARG A 55 -32.72 -15.85 -9.33
C ARG A 55 -31.46 -16.34 -10.05
N LYS A 56 -30.29 -16.38 -9.39
CA LYS A 56 -29.04 -16.94 -9.94
C LYS A 56 -28.63 -18.12 -9.05
N GLY A 57 -28.40 -19.30 -9.64
CA GLY A 57 -28.26 -20.59 -8.93
C GLY A 57 -27.04 -20.75 -8.01
N SER A 58 -26.20 -19.71 -7.83
CA SER A 58 -25.17 -19.59 -6.81
C SER A 58 -25.15 -18.14 -6.30
N SER A 59 -24.92 -17.93 -5.01
CA SER A 59 -24.82 -16.59 -4.43
C SER A 59 -23.35 -16.18 -4.31
N LYS A 60 -23.04 -14.90 -4.52
CA LYS A 60 -21.73 -14.31 -4.17
C LYS A 60 -21.61 -14.18 -2.64
N ARG A 61 -21.74 -15.30 -1.92
CA ARG A 61 -21.65 -15.38 -0.46
C ARG A 61 -20.54 -16.32 -0.06
N VAL A 62 -19.82 -15.93 0.99
CA VAL A 62 -18.77 -16.72 1.61
C VAL A 62 -19.05 -16.83 3.10
N GLY A 63 -19.16 -18.04 3.61
CA GLY A 63 -19.30 -18.28 5.06
C GLY A 63 -17.94 -18.52 5.69
N VAL A 64 -17.53 -17.69 6.65
CA VAL A 64 -16.28 -17.86 7.41
C VAL A 64 -16.61 -18.34 8.81
N VAL A 65 -16.10 -19.52 9.20
CA VAL A 65 -16.34 -20.14 10.52
C VAL A 65 -15.04 -20.22 11.30
N VAL A 66 -15.00 -19.57 12.47
CA VAL A 66 -13.83 -19.55 13.36
C VAL A 66 -14.16 -20.11 14.75
N PRO A 67 -13.20 -20.68 15.49
CA PRO A 67 -13.41 -21.18 16.84
C PRO A 67 -13.83 -20.07 17.81
N GLN A 68 -13.03 -19.00 17.86
CA GLN A 68 -13.22 -17.84 18.73
C GLN A 68 -12.89 -16.56 17.96
N PHE A 69 -13.64 -15.49 18.19
CA PHE A 69 -13.40 -14.24 17.48
C PHE A 69 -12.47 -13.30 18.25
N GLU A 70 -12.23 -13.58 19.53
CA GLU A 70 -11.37 -12.79 20.42
C GLU A 70 -9.89 -12.88 20.01
N LEU A 71 -9.47 -14.03 19.45
CA LEU A 71 -8.08 -14.24 19.02
C LEU A 71 -7.77 -13.43 17.76
N LYS A 72 -6.73 -12.59 17.83
CA LYS A 72 -6.32 -11.67 16.76
C LYS A 72 -6.08 -12.40 15.43
N LYS A 73 -5.49 -13.59 15.45
CA LYS A 73 -5.24 -14.38 14.23
C LYS A 73 -6.50 -14.66 13.41
N TYR A 74 -7.63 -14.93 14.07
CA TYR A 74 -8.90 -15.22 13.40
C TYR A 74 -9.60 -13.94 12.92
N ARG A 75 -9.43 -12.83 13.66
CA ARG A 75 -9.85 -11.51 13.20
C ARG A 75 -9.10 -11.10 11.94
N ASP A 76 -7.77 -11.25 11.93
CA ASP A 76 -6.93 -10.89 10.79
C ASP A 76 -7.22 -11.77 9.58
N LEU A 77 -7.44 -13.08 9.78
CA LEU A 77 -7.88 -13.99 8.73
C LEU A 77 -9.17 -13.49 8.08
N PHE A 78 -10.20 -13.20 8.88
CA PHE A 78 -11.48 -12.69 8.38
C PHE A 78 -11.32 -11.35 7.64
N LEU A 79 -10.59 -10.40 8.23
CA LEU A 79 -10.34 -9.09 7.61
C LEU A 79 -9.60 -9.21 6.28
N GLY A 80 -8.66 -10.15 6.15
CA GLY A 80 -7.98 -10.43 4.89
C GLY A 80 -8.91 -10.94 3.80
N ILE A 81 -9.82 -11.88 4.14
CA ILE A 81 -10.82 -12.43 3.20
C ILE A 81 -11.79 -11.33 2.78
N GLU A 82 -12.34 -10.61 3.76
CA GLU A 82 -13.36 -9.61 3.51
C GLU A 82 -12.80 -8.42 2.73
N GLN A 83 -11.58 -7.97 3.01
CA GLN A 83 -10.93 -6.89 2.28
C GLN A 83 -10.76 -7.21 0.78
N GLU A 84 -10.37 -8.44 0.44
CA GLU A 84 -10.20 -8.84 -0.96
C GLU A 84 -11.54 -8.95 -1.69
N LEU A 85 -12.52 -9.61 -1.06
CA LEU A 85 -13.79 -9.93 -1.69
C LEU A 85 -14.80 -8.76 -1.73
N ARG A 86 -14.64 -7.77 -0.84
CA ARG A 86 -15.57 -6.62 -0.69
C ARG A 86 -15.77 -5.85 -2.00
N ASP A 87 -14.69 -5.62 -2.75
CA ASP A 87 -14.76 -4.82 -3.97
C ASP A 87 -15.36 -5.58 -5.17
N HIS A 88 -15.60 -6.90 -5.03
CA HIS A 88 -16.11 -7.79 -6.08
C HIS A 88 -17.57 -8.25 -5.88
N GLU A 89 -18.34 -7.49 -5.10
CA GLU A 89 -19.76 -7.73 -4.77
C GLU A 89 -20.05 -9.01 -3.96
N TYR A 90 -19.07 -9.51 -3.22
CA TYR A 90 -19.28 -10.62 -2.30
C TYR A 90 -19.85 -10.16 -0.95
N GLU A 91 -20.71 -10.98 -0.37
CA GLU A 91 -21.14 -10.90 1.02
C GLU A 91 -20.38 -11.94 1.85
N VAL A 92 -19.56 -11.50 2.80
CA VAL A 92 -18.77 -12.38 3.67
C VAL A 92 -19.42 -12.43 5.05
N ASP A 93 -19.98 -13.59 5.41
CA ASP A 93 -20.66 -13.81 6.68
C ASP A 93 -19.72 -14.49 7.68
N LEU A 94 -19.51 -13.89 8.85
CA LEU A 94 -18.71 -14.46 9.94
C LEU A 94 -19.57 -15.23 10.94
N TYR A 95 -19.11 -16.43 11.30
CA TYR A 95 -19.70 -17.30 12.30
C TYR A 95 -18.63 -17.77 13.30
N TYR A 96 -19.03 -17.98 14.56
CA TYR A 96 -18.18 -18.58 15.57
C TYR A 96 -18.78 -19.89 16.10
N SER A 97 -17.95 -20.92 16.26
CA SER A 97 -18.37 -22.26 16.74
C SER A 97 -18.07 -22.49 18.22
N ASN A 98 -17.34 -21.58 18.88
CA ASN A 98 -16.81 -21.77 20.23
C ASN A 98 -15.97 -23.05 20.36
N ASP A 99 -15.33 -23.47 19.27
CA ASP A 99 -14.50 -24.68 19.17
C ASP A 99 -15.24 -26.01 19.48
N LEU A 100 -16.56 -26.05 19.27
CA LEU A 100 -17.41 -27.20 19.57
C LEU A 100 -18.13 -27.72 18.32
N ASN A 101 -17.93 -29.01 18.02
CA ASN A 101 -18.57 -29.70 16.88
C ASN A 101 -20.07 -29.41 16.83
N TYR A 102 -20.78 -29.52 17.95
CA TYR A 102 -22.24 -29.29 18.01
C TYR A 102 -22.69 -27.92 17.46
N TYR A 103 -21.95 -26.85 17.76
CA TYR A 103 -22.25 -25.52 17.23
C TYR A 103 -21.81 -25.39 15.78
N GLU A 104 -20.67 -25.98 15.43
CA GLU A 104 -20.16 -26.03 14.06
C GLU A 104 -21.16 -26.69 13.11
N GLU A 105 -21.77 -27.83 13.48
CA GLU A 105 -22.82 -28.51 12.70
C GLU A 105 -24.01 -27.58 12.42
N LYS A 106 -24.48 -26.85 13.44
CA LYS A 106 -25.60 -25.91 13.31
C LYS A 106 -25.26 -24.71 12.44
N VAL A 107 -24.05 -24.20 12.59
CA VAL A 107 -23.54 -23.08 11.78
C VAL A 107 -23.44 -23.50 10.32
N LEU A 108 -22.88 -24.68 10.03
CA LEU A 108 -22.79 -25.21 8.68
C LEU A 108 -24.17 -25.39 8.05
N GLN A 109 -25.11 -26.03 8.75
CA GLN A 109 -26.49 -26.16 8.28
C GLN A 109 -27.12 -24.81 7.93
N LYS A 110 -26.87 -23.77 8.75
CA LYS A 110 -27.36 -22.41 8.48
C LYS A 110 -26.69 -21.81 7.24
N ILE A 111 -25.38 -21.93 7.12
CA ILE A 111 -24.60 -21.40 5.99
C ILE A 111 -25.10 -22.02 4.67
N GLU A 112 -25.32 -23.34 4.63
CA GLU A 112 -25.81 -24.03 3.43
C GLU A 112 -27.16 -23.53 2.94
N THR A 113 -28.05 -23.06 3.84
CA THR A 113 -29.35 -22.48 3.41
C THR A 113 -29.20 -21.23 2.53
N THR A 114 -28.03 -20.60 2.54
CA THR A 114 -27.72 -19.42 1.72
C THR A 114 -27.08 -19.75 0.38
N ASN A 115 -26.82 -21.04 0.10
CA ASN A 115 -26.13 -21.52 -1.11
C ASN A 115 -24.85 -20.70 -1.39
N PRO A 116 -23.88 -20.71 -0.46
CA PRO A 116 -22.67 -19.92 -0.58
C PRO A 116 -21.77 -20.52 -1.66
N MET A 117 -20.95 -19.67 -2.25
CA MET A 117 -19.91 -20.10 -3.17
C MET A 117 -18.81 -20.89 -2.44
N ALA A 118 -18.41 -20.41 -1.27
CA ALA A 118 -17.35 -21.04 -0.48
C ALA A 118 -17.64 -20.99 1.02
N ILE A 119 -17.10 -21.98 1.73
CA ILE A 119 -17.09 -22.06 3.18
C ILE A 119 -15.63 -22.13 3.63
N VAL A 120 -15.17 -21.10 4.34
CA VAL A 120 -13.84 -21.03 4.94
C VAL A 120 -13.94 -21.39 6.41
N MET A 121 -13.18 -22.37 6.88
CA MET A 121 -13.40 -22.93 8.20
C MET A 121 -12.11 -23.32 8.91
N VAL A 122 -11.95 -22.85 10.14
CA VAL A 122 -11.00 -23.42 11.12
C VAL A 122 -11.79 -24.41 11.98
N SER A 123 -11.73 -25.69 11.60
CA SER A 123 -12.69 -26.71 12.07
C SER A 123 -12.35 -27.32 13.44
N SER A 124 -13.38 -27.69 14.20
CA SER A 124 -13.28 -28.55 15.39
C SER A 124 -13.42 -30.05 15.07
N PHE A 125 -13.86 -30.42 13.86
CA PHE A 125 -13.90 -31.83 13.43
C PHE A 125 -12.50 -32.36 13.15
N LEU A 126 -12.22 -33.55 13.68
CA LEU A 126 -10.93 -34.22 13.49
C LEU A 126 -10.92 -35.19 12.30
N LYS A 127 -12.07 -35.79 11.97
CA LYS A 127 -12.14 -36.92 11.04
C LYS A 127 -12.74 -36.55 9.69
N ASP A 128 -14.00 -36.15 9.68
CA ASP A 128 -14.77 -35.82 8.48
C ASP A 128 -15.83 -34.76 8.78
N VAL A 129 -16.38 -34.15 7.73
CA VAL A 129 -17.53 -33.23 7.80
C VAL A 129 -18.61 -33.67 6.81
N ASN A 130 -19.39 -34.68 7.17
CA ASN A 130 -20.43 -35.26 6.29
C ASN A 130 -21.71 -34.41 6.16
N ILE A 131 -21.70 -33.20 6.70
CA ILE A 131 -22.88 -32.32 6.78
C ILE A 131 -23.01 -31.48 5.51
N LEU A 132 -21.91 -31.26 4.80
CA LEU A 132 -21.91 -30.50 3.55
C LEU A 132 -22.54 -31.33 2.43
N ARG A 133 -23.66 -30.85 1.89
CA ARG A 133 -24.45 -31.49 0.81
C ARG A 133 -24.51 -30.65 -0.47
N GLY A 134 -24.11 -29.38 -0.40
CA GLY A 134 -24.09 -28.47 -1.55
C GLY A 134 -22.77 -28.50 -2.33
N ASP A 135 -22.75 -27.82 -3.47
CA ASP A 135 -21.58 -27.67 -4.35
C ASP A 135 -20.58 -26.59 -3.86
N SER A 136 -20.71 -26.11 -2.62
CA SER A 136 -19.86 -25.07 -2.06
C SER A 136 -18.42 -25.54 -1.90
N SER A 137 -17.46 -24.72 -2.33
CA SER A 137 -16.04 -25.03 -2.11
C SER A 137 -15.68 -24.92 -0.64
N LEU A 138 -15.14 -26.01 -0.06
CA LEU A 138 -14.68 -26.03 1.33
C LEU A 138 -13.20 -25.68 1.41
N ILE A 139 -12.86 -24.69 2.24
CA ILE A 139 -11.49 -24.25 2.51
C ILE A 139 -11.22 -24.42 4.00
N LEU A 140 -10.39 -25.39 4.35
CA LEU A 140 -9.96 -25.64 5.73
C LEU A 140 -8.72 -24.83 6.07
N VAL A 141 -8.75 -24.13 7.20
CA VAL A 141 -7.66 -23.24 7.62
C VAL A 141 -7.04 -23.74 8.92
N GLU A 142 -5.71 -23.78 8.99
CA GLU A 142 -4.86 -24.28 10.10
C GLU A 142 -4.99 -25.77 10.46
N ARG A 143 -6.22 -26.30 10.47
CA ARG A 143 -6.57 -27.62 11.00
C ARG A 143 -6.96 -28.55 9.86
N LYS A 144 -6.19 -29.63 9.70
CA LYS A 144 -6.49 -30.71 8.75
C LYS A 144 -7.41 -31.73 9.41
N MET A 145 -8.31 -32.29 8.61
CA MET A 145 -9.07 -33.47 8.96
C MET A 145 -8.31 -34.73 8.51
N GLU A 146 -8.51 -35.86 9.20
CA GLU A 146 -7.95 -37.15 8.78
C GLU A 146 -8.42 -37.53 7.37
N ASN A 147 -9.73 -37.37 7.10
CA ASN A 147 -10.34 -37.60 5.81
C ASN A 147 -10.77 -36.26 5.21
N MET A 148 -9.88 -35.66 4.43
CA MET A 148 -10.20 -34.44 3.68
C MET A 148 -11.36 -34.71 2.71
N PRO A 149 -12.44 -33.90 2.73
CA PRO A 149 -13.51 -34.00 1.74
C PRO A 149 -12.99 -33.81 0.32
N GLU A 150 -13.62 -34.47 -0.65
CA GLU A 150 -13.26 -34.32 -2.07
C GLU A 150 -13.43 -32.86 -2.51
N GLY A 151 -12.42 -32.32 -3.21
CA GLY A 151 -12.40 -30.93 -3.65
C GLY A 151 -12.11 -29.89 -2.55
N ALA A 152 -11.94 -30.30 -1.29
CA ALA A 152 -11.57 -29.37 -0.23
C ALA A 152 -10.11 -28.91 -0.35
N VAL A 153 -9.87 -27.63 -0.07
CA VAL A 153 -8.52 -27.04 -0.05
C VAL A 153 -8.09 -26.78 1.38
N PHE A 154 -6.82 -27.01 1.69
CA PHE A 154 -6.24 -26.58 2.95
C PHE A 154 -5.40 -25.31 2.78
N CYS A 155 -5.49 -24.40 3.75
CA CYS A 155 -4.67 -23.20 3.85
C CYS A 155 -4.04 -23.09 5.24
N GLY A 156 -2.73 -22.81 5.34
CA GLY A 156 -2.10 -22.66 6.65
C GLY A 156 -0.61 -22.41 6.60
N PHE A 157 -0.02 -22.38 7.79
CA PHE A 157 1.41 -22.13 8.04
C PHE A 157 2.12 -23.41 8.49
N ASP A 158 3.45 -23.37 8.48
CA ASP A 158 4.28 -24.45 9.02
C ASP A 158 4.43 -24.30 10.54
N TYR A 159 3.46 -24.84 11.26
CA TYR A 159 3.43 -24.83 12.72
C TYR A 159 4.55 -25.66 13.36
N GLU A 160 4.99 -26.75 12.71
CA GLU A 160 6.11 -27.57 13.21
C GLU A 160 7.42 -26.78 13.13
N LEU A 161 7.66 -26.08 12.02
CA LEU A 161 8.78 -25.16 11.88
C LEU A 161 8.71 -24.02 12.90
N ALA A 162 7.53 -23.41 13.09
CA ALA A 162 7.35 -22.34 14.07
C ALA A 162 7.74 -22.80 15.49
N GLY A 163 7.21 -23.94 15.92
CA GLY A 163 7.55 -24.53 17.22
C GLY A 163 9.05 -24.82 17.36
N LYS A 164 9.65 -25.41 16.32
CA LYS A 164 11.08 -25.72 16.28
C LYS A 164 11.96 -24.47 16.39
N GLU A 165 11.64 -23.40 15.64
CA GLU A 165 12.41 -22.16 15.66
C GLU A 165 12.25 -21.40 16.97
N MET A 166 11.05 -21.40 17.55
CA MET A 166 10.80 -20.80 18.87
C MET A 166 11.57 -21.51 19.98
N ALA A 167 11.55 -22.84 20.01
CA ALA A 167 12.35 -23.62 20.95
C ALA A 167 13.85 -23.36 20.79
N LYS A 168 14.36 -23.35 19.56
CA LYS A 168 15.77 -23.01 19.28
C LYS A 168 16.14 -21.61 19.73
N ARG A 169 15.21 -20.65 19.60
CA ARG A 169 15.43 -19.30 20.12
C ARG A 169 15.51 -19.29 21.65
N CYS A 170 14.60 -19.96 22.34
CA CYS A 170 14.64 -20.09 23.80
C CYS A 170 15.97 -20.70 24.29
N ILE A 171 16.42 -21.78 23.65
CA ILE A 171 17.70 -22.44 23.97
C ILE A 171 18.88 -21.47 23.82
N ARG A 172 18.90 -20.71 22.71
CA ARG A 172 19.96 -19.72 22.41
C ARG A 172 19.95 -18.56 23.41
N ASP A 173 18.78 -18.18 23.90
CA ASP A 173 18.62 -17.15 24.92
C ASP A 173 18.99 -17.67 26.34
N GLY A 174 19.27 -18.97 26.48
CA GLY A 174 19.86 -19.58 27.69
C GLY A 174 18.89 -20.45 28.50
N HIS A 175 17.65 -20.57 28.08
CA HIS A 175 16.60 -21.29 28.80
C HIS A 175 16.71 -22.82 28.61
N ARG A 176 16.42 -23.59 29.67
CA ARG A 176 16.61 -25.05 29.72
C ARG A 176 15.36 -25.81 30.16
N ASN A 177 14.60 -25.29 31.12
CA ASN A 177 13.32 -25.85 31.56
C ASN A 177 12.16 -24.98 31.07
N ILE A 178 11.37 -25.47 30.11
CA ILE A 178 10.44 -24.64 29.35
C ILE A 178 8.99 -25.13 29.52
N ALA A 179 8.09 -24.22 29.85
CA ALA A 179 6.65 -24.48 29.78
C ALA A 179 6.13 -24.18 28.36
N VAL A 180 5.25 -25.04 27.84
CA VAL A 180 4.56 -24.82 26.57
C VAL A 180 3.07 -24.62 26.85
N PHE A 181 2.57 -23.39 26.70
CA PHE A 181 1.16 -23.07 26.92
C PHE A 181 0.41 -22.91 25.59
N THR A 182 -0.37 -23.93 25.24
CA THR A 182 -0.95 -24.09 23.90
C THR A 182 -2.44 -24.41 23.93
N GLY A 183 -3.11 -24.23 22.79
CA GLY A 183 -4.41 -24.83 22.51
C GLY A 183 -4.36 -26.37 22.48
N ASN A 184 -5.52 -27.01 22.33
CA ASN A 184 -5.66 -28.46 22.44
C ASN A 184 -4.87 -29.19 21.34
N THR A 185 -3.92 -30.04 21.73
CA THR A 185 -3.00 -30.76 20.84
C THR A 185 -3.67 -31.85 19.99
N LYS A 186 -4.96 -32.15 20.22
CA LYS A 186 -5.76 -32.97 19.31
C LYS A 186 -5.88 -32.35 17.91
N TYR A 187 -5.78 -31.03 17.80
CA TYR A 187 -5.81 -30.32 16.51
C TYR A 187 -4.43 -30.26 15.87
N THR A 188 -4.38 -30.41 14.54
CA THR A 188 -3.12 -30.62 13.81
C THR A 188 -2.14 -29.46 13.95
N ASN A 189 -2.60 -28.21 13.96
CA ASN A 189 -1.73 -27.04 14.12
C ASN A 189 -1.01 -27.04 15.49
N TYR A 190 -1.75 -27.23 16.58
CA TYR A 190 -1.17 -27.26 17.93
C TYR A 190 -0.34 -28.52 18.18
N GLY A 191 -0.77 -29.68 17.69
CA GLY A 191 0.00 -30.92 17.78
C GLY A 191 1.36 -30.82 17.05
N LEU A 192 1.37 -30.28 15.84
CA LEU A 192 2.61 -30.04 15.07
C LEU A 192 3.50 -28.99 15.73
N PHE A 193 2.92 -27.91 16.27
CA PHE A 193 3.63 -26.89 17.02
C PHE A 193 4.38 -27.47 18.23
N VAL A 194 3.68 -28.23 19.07
CA VAL A 194 4.27 -28.91 20.23
C VAL A 194 5.34 -29.90 19.80
N LYS A 195 5.08 -30.72 18.79
CA LYS A 195 6.05 -31.68 18.25
C LYS A 195 7.36 -30.98 17.81
N GLY A 196 7.26 -29.84 17.14
CA GLY A 196 8.41 -29.04 16.72
C GLY A 196 9.23 -28.54 17.92
N ILE A 197 8.55 -28.09 18.97
CA ILE A 197 9.17 -27.66 20.24
C ILE A 197 9.88 -28.83 20.92
N GLU A 198 9.15 -29.92 21.19
CA GLU A 198 9.66 -31.11 21.90
C GLU A 198 10.89 -31.69 21.20
N THR A 199 10.86 -31.76 19.87
CA THR A 199 11.98 -32.25 19.06
C THR A 199 13.23 -31.39 19.30
N ALA A 200 13.13 -30.07 19.18
CA ALA A 200 14.27 -29.17 19.33
C ALA A 200 14.83 -29.14 20.76
N LEU A 201 13.97 -29.23 21.77
CA LEU A 201 14.38 -29.24 23.18
C LEU A 201 15.04 -30.55 23.56
N THR A 202 14.47 -31.68 23.13
CA THR A 202 15.05 -33.02 23.37
C THR A 202 16.42 -33.16 22.73
N GLU A 203 16.59 -32.71 21.47
CA GLU A 203 17.89 -32.67 20.77
C GLU A 203 18.97 -31.87 21.52
N SER A 204 18.56 -30.91 22.35
CA SER A 204 19.45 -30.01 23.10
C SER A 204 19.56 -30.34 24.59
N GLY A 205 18.99 -31.47 25.04
CA GLY A 205 19.00 -31.89 26.45
C GLY A 205 18.21 -30.96 27.38
N CYS A 206 17.25 -30.20 26.85
CA CYS A 206 16.36 -29.32 27.60
C CYS A 206 15.07 -30.06 27.97
N THR A 207 14.41 -29.65 29.05
CA THR A 207 13.14 -30.23 29.51
C THR A 207 11.97 -29.35 29.09
N CYS A 208 10.84 -29.98 28.78
CA CYS A 208 9.61 -29.26 28.50
C CYS A 208 8.40 -29.88 29.17
N ARG A 209 7.46 -29.03 29.58
CA ARG A 209 6.16 -29.45 30.08
C ARG A 209 5.05 -28.74 29.31
N VAL A 210 4.10 -29.53 28.81
CA VAL A 210 3.02 -29.04 27.94
C VAL A 210 1.75 -28.81 28.77
N PHE A 211 1.24 -27.59 28.69
CA PHE A 211 0.00 -27.09 29.29
C PHE A 211 -0.98 -26.83 28.14
N SER A 212 -1.80 -27.84 27.80
CA SER A 212 -2.72 -27.78 26.67
C SER A 212 -4.18 -27.71 27.12
N SER A 213 -4.96 -26.81 26.56
CA SER A 213 -6.40 -26.67 26.88
C SER A 213 -7.24 -26.32 25.65
N ASP A 214 -8.54 -26.60 25.69
CA ASP A 214 -9.49 -25.98 24.76
C ASP A 214 -9.58 -24.47 25.02
N ASP A 215 -9.94 -23.69 24.00
CA ASP A 215 -9.87 -22.22 24.06
C ASP A 215 -10.73 -21.59 25.17
N THR A 216 -11.78 -22.28 25.61
CA THR A 216 -12.73 -21.82 26.64
C THR A 216 -12.19 -21.85 28.08
N VAL A 217 -11.09 -22.58 28.35
CA VAL A 217 -10.53 -22.76 29.71
C VAL A 217 -9.08 -22.30 29.83
N ARG A 218 -8.60 -21.45 28.91
CA ARG A 218 -7.22 -20.92 28.89
C ARG A 218 -6.83 -20.20 30.19
N VAL A 219 -7.74 -19.46 30.82
CA VAL A 219 -7.47 -18.79 32.11
C VAL A 219 -7.15 -19.80 33.21
N HIS A 220 -7.87 -20.92 33.27
CA HIS A 220 -7.60 -22.00 34.22
C HIS A 220 -6.20 -22.58 33.98
N MET A 221 -5.85 -22.83 32.73
CA MET A 221 -4.54 -23.36 32.35
C MET A 221 -3.40 -22.39 32.71
N ALA A 222 -3.63 -21.07 32.61
CA ALA A 222 -2.67 -20.07 33.06
C ALA A 222 -2.46 -20.09 34.59
N PHE A 223 -3.52 -20.31 35.38
CA PHE A 223 -3.39 -20.57 36.82
C PHE A 223 -2.62 -21.86 37.10
N GLU A 224 -2.93 -22.96 36.42
CA GLU A 224 -2.21 -24.23 36.59
C GLU A 224 -0.71 -24.08 36.29
N LEU A 225 -0.36 -23.41 35.18
CA LEU A 225 1.05 -23.17 34.81
C LEU A 225 1.78 -22.34 35.87
N LEU A 226 1.18 -21.24 36.33
CA LEU A 226 1.84 -20.32 37.27
C LEU A 226 1.83 -20.80 38.72
N THR A 227 0.97 -21.76 39.06
CA THR A 227 0.92 -22.41 40.39
C THR A 227 1.57 -23.79 40.39
N ASP A 228 2.19 -24.18 39.27
CA ASP A 228 2.90 -25.44 39.16
C ASP A 228 4.07 -25.52 40.15
N GLY A 229 4.40 -26.73 40.61
CA GLY A 229 5.52 -26.96 41.51
C GLY A 229 6.89 -26.84 40.82
N ASP A 230 6.93 -26.93 39.49
CA ASP A 230 8.13 -26.75 38.68
C ASP A 230 8.39 -25.26 38.41
N GLU A 231 9.66 -24.83 38.55
CA GLU A 231 10.08 -23.50 38.10
C GLU A 231 10.52 -23.55 36.62
N PHE A 232 9.92 -22.72 35.78
CA PHE A 232 10.24 -22.63 34.35
C PHE A 232 11.10 -21.40 34.03
N ASP A 233 12.13 -21.59 33.20
CA ASP A 233 13.03 -20.53 32.75
C ASP A 233 12.38 -19.63 31.69
N ALA A 234 11.41 -20.16 30.94
CA ALA A 234 10.69 -19.48 29.87
C ALA A 234 9.35 -20.18 29.57
N VAL A 235 8.43 -19.45 28.94
CA VAL A 235 7.16 -19.99 28.43
C VAL A 235 7.08 -19.79 26.92
N ILE A 236 6.78 -20.86 26.17
CA ILE A 236 6.43 -20.78 24.75
C ILE A 236 4.91 -20.88 24.62
N THR A 237 4.28 -19.94 23.92
CA THR A 237 2.82 -19.91 23.73
C THR A 237 2.40 -20.05 22.27
N SER A 238 1.29 -20.76 22.03
CA SER A 238 0.71 -20.93 20.69
C SER A 238 -0.03 -19.70 20.16
N ASP A 239 -0.26 -18.70 21.02
CA ASP A 239 -0.96 -17.45 20.71
C ASP A 239 -0.44 -16.33 21.63
N LEU A 240 -0.54 -15.07 21.20
CA LEU A 240 -0.10 -13.91 21.97
C LEU A 240 -0.99 -13.66 23.19
N GLU A 241 -2.28 -13.92 23.07
CA GLU A 241 -3.30 -13.75 24.11
C GLU A 241 -3.01 -14.63 25.35
N ASN A 242 -2.34 -15.77 25.17
CA ASN A 242 -1.89 -16.60 26.28
C ASN A 242 -0.88 -15.86 27.18
N SER A 243 -0.07 -14.96 26.62
CA SER A 243 0.83 -14.12 27.40
C SER A 243 0.06 -13.10 28.25
N GLU A 244 -1.10 -12.63 27.77
CA GLU A 244 -1.96 -11.70 28.51
C GLU A 244 -2.67 -12.41 29.67
N TYR A 245 -3.11 -13.66 29.48
CA TYR A 245 -3.65 -14.46 30.58
C TYR A 245 -2.61 -14.73 31.66
N LEU A 246 -1.36 -15.05 31.30
CA LEU A 246 -0.27 -15.19 32.27
C LEU A 246 -0.04 -13.89 33.06
N LYS A 247 -0.08 -12.74 32.37
CA LYS A 247 0.03 -11.42 33.02
C LYS A 247 -1.11 -11.17 34.00
N ALA A 248 -2.34 -11.35 33.57
CA ALA A 248 -3.51 -11.15 34.42
C ALA A 248 -3.49 -12.07 35.65
N VAL A 249 -3.09 -13.34 35.50
CA VAL A 249 -3.01 -14.30 36.60
C VAL A 249 -1.85 -13.99 37.56
N SER A 250 -0.75 -13.43 37.06
CA SER A 250 0.41 -13.08 37.90
C SER A 250 0.08 -12.05 39.00
N GLU A 251 -0.93 -11.20 38.78
CA GLU A 251 -1.40 -10.22 39.78
C GLU A 251 -1.96 -10.86 41.05
N TYR A 252 -2.35 -12.13 40.99
CA TYR A 252 -2.89 -12.89 42.12
C TYR A 252 -1.83 -13.69 42.88
N ARG A 253 -0.54 -13.59 42.51
CA ARG A 253 0.56 -14.29 43.19
C ARG A 253 1.20 -13.38 44.24
N GLU A 254 1.57 -13.97 45.38
CA GLU A 254 2.29 -13.24 46.44
C GLU A 254 3.68 -12.77 45.97
N GLN A 255 4.39 -13.58 45.15
CA GLN A 255 5.71 -13.29 44.57
C GLN A 255 5.93 -14.08 43.26
N GLY A 256 6.76 -13.52 42.36
CA GLY A 256 7.27 -14.17 41.14
C GLY A 256 6.98 -13.38 39.87
N GLU A 257 8.02 -12.90 39.19
CA GLU A 257 7.89 -12.41 37.82
C GLU A 257 7.52 -13.56 36.89
N ILE A 258 6.75 -13.26 35.84
CA ILE A 258 6.43 -14.26 34.82
C ILE A 258 7.72 -14.54 34.04
N PRO A 259 8.06 -15.81 33.77
CA PRO A 259 9.20 -16.12 32.93
C PRO A 259 9.08 -15.45 31.55
N PRO A 260 10.20 -15.16 30.86
CA PRO A 260 10.17 -14.64 29.50
C PRO A 260 9.24 -15.45 28.59
N VAL A 261 8.33 -14.76 27.91
CA VAL A 261 7.32 -15.39 27.05
C VAL A 261 7.71 -15.27 25.59
N TYR A 262 7.71 -16.39 24.88
CA TYR A 262 7.86 -16.47 23.43
C TYR A 262 6.51 -16.84 22.84
N ALA A 263 5.92 -15.94 22.07
CA ALA A 263 4.54 -16.10 21.61
C ALA A 263 4.44 -16.19 20.10
N LEU A 264 3.69 -17.17 19.60
CA LEU A 264 3.20 -17.12 18.24
C LEU A 264 2.20 -15.98 18.12
N ALA A 265 2.38 -15.10 17.13
CA ALA A 265 1.58 -13.89 16.99
C ALA A 265 1.14 -13.70 15.54
N SER A 266 -0.03 -13.09 15.35
CA SER A 266 -0.39 -12.56 14.05
C SER A 266 0.47 -11.33 13.74
N LYS A 267 1.01 -11.27 12.52
CA LYS A 267 1.85 -10.15 12.06
C LYS A 267 1.11 -8.82 12.23
N GLU A 268 1.82 -7.81 12.69
CA GLU A 268 1.29 -6.46 12.87
C GLU A 268 2.36 -5.40 12.63
N VAL A 269 1.92 -4.21 12.26
CA VAL A 269 2.79 -3.03 12.09
C VAL A 269 3.35 -2.54 13.44
N ARG A 270 2.59 -2.75 14.52
CA ARG A 270 2.93 -2.24 15.87
C ARG A 270 3.97 -3.12 16.55
N THR A 271 4.84 -2.52 17.36
CA THR A 271 5.99 -3.22 17.97
C THR A 271 5.84 -3.52 19.45
N GLU A 272 4.64 -3.43 20.04
CA GLU A 272 4.49 -3.41 21.50
C GLU A 272 4.16 -4.79 22.11
N GLY A 273 4.71 -5.05 23.29
CA GLY A 273 4.49 -6.23 24.11
C GLY A 273 5.80 -6.78 24.70
N ASP A 274 5.73 -7.30 25.94
CA ASP A 274 6.89 -7.90 26.62
C ASP A 274 7.27 -9.28 26.07
N ALA A 275 6.41 -9.89 25.25
CA ALA A 275 6.65 -11.20 24.66
C ALA A 275 7.56 -11.12 23.42
N VAL A 276 8.44 -12.12 23.26
CA VAL A 276 9.23 -12.33 22.05
C VAL A 276 8.33 -12.98 20.98
N LYS A 277 7.93 -12.19 19.99
CA LYS A 277 6.95 -12.61 18.98
C LYS A 277 7.59 -13.41 17.83
N TYR A 278 6.97 -14.53 17.48
CA TYR A 278 7.17 -15.25 16.23
C TYR A 278 5.95 -15.02 15.35
N GLU A 279 6.11 -14.36 14.21
CA GLU A 279 4.98 -13.82 13.45
C GLU A 279 4.54 -14.73 12.30
N LEU A 280 3.22 -14.82 12.12
CA LEU A 280 2.56 -15.42 10.97
C LEU A 280 1.56 -14.41 10.38
N ASN A 281 1.56 -14.23 9.05
CA ASN A 281 0.71 -13.22 8.40
C ASN A 281 -0.70 -13.72 8.08
N TYR A 282 -1.56 -13.85 9.10
CA TYR A 282 -2.95 -14.32 8.95
C TYR A 282 -3.79 -13.42 8.04
N ARG A 283 -3.48 -12.12 8.00
CA ARG A 283 -4.19 -11.20 7.10
C ARG A 283 -3.88 -11.51 5.64
N LEU A 284 -2.62 -11.78 5.30
CA LEU A 284 -2.23 -12.25 3.96
C LEU A 284 -2.84 -13.62 3.63
N CYS A 285 -2.90 -14.54 4.61
CA CYS A 285 -3.62 -15.81 4.46
C CYS A 285 -5.08 -15.58 4.04
N GLY A 286 -5.77 -14.65 4.71
CA GLY A 286 -7.13 -14.28 4.34
C GLY A 286 -7.24 -13.71 2.92
N LYS A 287 -6.34 -12.80 2.55
CA LYS A 287 -6.29 -12.23 1.18
C LYS A 287 -6.12 -13.32 0.11
N MET A 288 -5.19 -14.25 0.32
CA MET A 288 -4.95 -15.37 -0.61
C MET A 288 -6.17 -16.29 -0.74
N ILE A 289 -6.92 -16.50 0.35
CA ILE A 289 -8.19 -17.25 0.31
C ILE A 289 -9.24 -16.49 -0.51
N GLY A 290 -9.35 -15.16 -0.34
CA GLY A 290 -10.21 -14.32 -1.17
C GLY A 290 -9.89 -14.44 -2.66
N GLN A 291 -8.62 -14.30 -3.02
CA GLN A 291 -8.13 -14.45 -4.40
C GLN A 291 -8.42 -15.84 -4.98
N TYR A 292 -8.31 -16.87 -4.16
CA TYR A 292 -8.65 -18.23 -4.55
C TYR A 292 -10.16 -18.36 -4.89
N ILE A 293 -11.03 -17.77 -4.06
CA ILE A 293 -12.49 -17.79 -4.28
C ILE A 293 -12.86 -17.02 -5.56
N GLU A 294 -12.23 -15.89 -5.84
CA GLU A 294 -12.47 -15.13 -7.07
C GLU A 294 -12.08 -15.92 -8.31
N LYS A 295 -10.94 -16.61 -8.28
CA LYS A 295 -10.50 -17.49 -9.36
C LYS A 295 -11.46 -18.64 -9.59
N LEU A 296 -12.05 -19.20 -8.52
CA LEU A 296 -13.10 -20.23 -8.66
C LEU A 296 -14.33 -19.68 -9.40
N GLU A 297 -14.78 -18.45 -9.10
CA GLU A 297 -15.90 -17.83 -9.83
C GLU A 297 -15.57 -17.61 -11.31
N GLN A 298 -14.32 -17.24 -11.61
CA GLN A 298 -13.85 -16.93 -12.96
C GLN A 298 -13.49 -18.18 -13.76
N GLU A 299 -13.65 -19.38 -13.19
CA GLU A 299 -13.18 -20.65 -13.76
C GLU A 299 -11.68 -20.62 -14.14
N GLU A 300 -10.90 -19.82 -13.43
CA GLU A 300 -9.45 -19.73 -13.62
C GLU A 300 -8.72 -20.92 -12.96
N PRO A 301 -7.56 -21.32 -13.48
CA PRO A 301 -6.74 -22.34 -12.85
C PRO A 301 -6.33 -21.94 -11.43
N VAL A 302 -6.69 -22.77 -10.45
CA VAL A 302 -6.29 -22.62 -9.05
C VAL A 302 -5.33 -23.72 -8.62
N PRO A 303 -4.43 -23.47 -7.63
CA PRO A 303 -3.55 -24.52 -7.10
C PRO A 303 -4.34 -25.69 -6.51
N ASP A 304 -3.92 -26.91 -6.81
CA ASP A 304 -4.54 -28.12 -6.26
C ASP A 304 -4.25 -28.27 -4.75
N GLY A 305 -5.32 -28.34 -3.96
CA GLY A 305 -5.34 -28.92 -2.60
C GLY A 305 -4.64 -28.17 -1.48
N PHE A 306 -3.71 -27.24 -1.74
CA PHE A 306 -2.95 -26.58 -0.67
C PHE A 306 -2.46 -25.16 -0.98
N LEU A 307 -2.76 -24.22 -0.09
CA LEU A 307 -2.19 -22.87 -0.05
C LEU A 307 -1.17 -22.81 1.11
N ASN A 308 0.13 -22.98 0.80
CA ASN A 308 1.20 -22.93 1.80
C ASN A 308 1.68 -21.51 2.03
N LEU A 309 1.57 -21.02 3.26
CA LEU A 309 2.13 -19.72 3.64
C LEU A 309 3.47 -19.90 4.36
N SER A 310 4.42 -19.05 3.99
CA SER A 310 5.69 -18.94 4.70
C SER A 310 5.50 -18.27 6.06
N ASN A 311 6.26 -18.72 7.06
CA ASN A 311 6.31 -18.06 8.35
C ASN A 311 7.15 -16.77 8.24
N ASP A 312 6.71 -15.65 8.83
CA ASP A 312 7.54 -14.45 8.93
C ASP A 312 8.63 -14.61 10.01
N GLY A 313 8.32 -15.36 11.05
CA GLY A 313 9.27 -15.76 12.09
C GLY A 313 9.63 -14.62 13.05
N PHE A 314 10.84 -14.69 13.60
CA PHE A 314 11.32 -13.66 14.53
C PHE A 314 11.80 -12.42 13.80
N HIS A 315 11.21 -11.27 14.13
CA HIS A 315 11.76 -9.99 13.69
C HIS A 315 12.98 -9.59 14.54
N ARG A 316 14.07 -9.17 13.87
CA ARG A 316 15.26 -8.61 14.51
C ARG A 316 15.61 -7.28 13.87
N CYS A 317 15.56 -6.21 14.66
CA CYS A 317 16.07 -4.91 14.25
C CYS A 317 17.60 -5.03 13.97
N PRO A 318 18.09 -4.65 12.78
CA PRO A 318 19.43 -4.99 12.29
C PRO A 318 20.55 -4.11 12.87
N VAL A 319 20.25 -3.28 13.86
CA VAL A 319 21.20 -2.30 14.42
C VAL A 319 21.95 -2.79 15.65
N THR A 320 23.13 -2.22 15.85
CA THR A 320 23.98 -2.47 17.02
C THR A 320 24.08 -1.25 17.94
N SER A 321 24.29 -1.50 19.24
CA SER A 321 24.56 -0.46 20.24
C SER A 321 26.00 0.07 20.12
N PHE A 322 26.19 1.37 20.32
CA PHE A 322 27.51 2.00 20.39
C PHE A 322 27.90 2.29 21.84
N GLU A 323 29.17 2.03 22.20
CA GLU A 323 29.70 2.42 23.51
C GLU A 323 29.78 3.95 23.63
N ASN A 324 30.24 4.63 22.58
CA ASN A 324 30.36 6.09 22.51
C ASN A 324 29.63 6.60 21.25
N PRO A 325 28.29 6.68 21.28
CA PRO A 325 27.50 7.02 20.10
C PRO A 325 27.76 8.46 19.64
N PRO A 326 28.10 8.68 18.35
CA PRO A 326 28.13 10.03 17.81
C PRO A 326 26.71 10.59 17.64
N GLU A 327 26.60 11.91 17.41
CA GLU A 327 25.37 12.53 16.95
C GLU A 327 25.39 12.64 15.41
N LEU A 328 24.32 12.19 14.74
CA LEU A 328 24.14 12.33 13.29
C LEU A 328 23.31 13.56 12.94
N LYS A 329 23.67 14.25 11.86
CA LYS A 329 22.90 15.34 11.28
C LYS A 329 22.43 14.96 9.89
N ILE A 330 21.13 15.10 9.62
CA ILE A 330 20.53 14.72 8.34
C ILE A 330 19.83 15.92 7.73
N LEU A 331 20.17 16.25 6.48
CA LEU A 331 19.46 17.26 5.69
C LEU A 331 18.31 16.60 4.91
N MET A 332 17.08 17.12 5.05
CA MET A 332 15.88 16.52 4.50
C MET A 332 14.93 17.52 3.83
N LEU A 333 14.17 17.03 2.85
CA LEU A 333 13.01 17.74 2.30
C LEU A 333 11.84 17.68 3.30
N SER A 334 11.14 18.81 3.45
CA SER A 334 9.88 18.85 4.18
C SER A 334 8.81 17.99 3.52
N GLY A 335 8.24 17.04 4.27
CA GLY A 335 7.24 16.12 3.73
C GLY A 335 6.78 15.04 4.70
N PRO A 336 5.84 14.17 4.26
CA PRO A 336 5.30 13.09 5.08
C PRO A 336 6.38 12.15 5.63
N THR A 337 7.35 11.74 4.80
CA THR A 337 8.44 10.85 5.22
C THR A 337 9.33 11.49 6.29
N CYS A 338 9.69 12.77 6.17
CA CYS A 338 10.46 13.49 7.20
C CYS A 338 9.72 13.54 8.55
N ARG A 339 8.41 13.82 8.51
CA ARG A 339 7.56 13.84 9.71
C ARG A 339 7.48 12.47 10.38
N ALA A 340 7.21 11.42 9.60
CA ALA A 340 7.14 10.05 10.10
C ALA A 340 8.47 9.60 10.70
N LEU A 341 9.58 9.86 9.99
CA LEU A 341 10.93 9.56 10.48
C LEU A 341 11.19 10.23 11.83
N ASN A 342 10.89 11.52 11.97
CA ASN A 342 11.11 12.26 13.22
C ASN A 342 10.38 11.64 14.42
N GLN A 343 9.18 11.08 14.21
CA GLN A 343 8.42 10.38 15.26
C GLN A 343 9.04 9.04 15.66
N LEU A 344 9.76 8.38 14.75
CA LEU A 344 10.33 7.04 14.96
C LEU A 344 11.79 7.06 15.45
N LEU A 345 12.51 8.17 15.28
CA LEU A 345 13.89 8.34 15.76
C LEU A 345 14.14 7.93 17.23
N PRO A 346 13.22 8.13 18.20
CA PRO A 346 13.43 7.67 19.58
C PRO A 346 13.71 6.17 19.70
N GLN A 347 13.15 5.34 18.81
CA GLN A 347 13.44 3.90 18.79
C GLN A 347 14.89 3.63 18.36
N PHE A 348 15.34 4.27 17.27
CA PHE A 348 16.72 4.18 16.79
C PHE A 348 17.71 4.60 17.88
N THR A 349 17.47 5.74 18.53
CA THR A 349 18.33 6.22 19.63
C THR A 349 18.33 5.26 20.81
N ARG A 350 17.19 4.66 21.18
CA ARG A 350 17.13 3.67 22.27
C ARG A 350 17.93 2.40 21.94
N LYS A 351 17.92 1.96 20.68
CA LYS A 351 18.61 0.74 20.24
C LYS A 351 20.12 0.93 20.04
N THR A 352 20.53 2.10 19.59
CA THR A 352 21.93 2.36 19.17
C THR A 352 22.70 3.30 20.09
N GLY A 353 22.00 4.15 20.84
CA GLY A 353 22.56 5.32 21.54
C GLY A 353 22.76 6.55 20.63
N ILE A 354 22.69 6.40 19.31
CA ILE A 354 22.92 7.49 18.35
C ILE A 354 21.76 8.48 18.37
N LYS A 355 22.07 9.75 18.61
CA LYS A 355 21.12 10.86 18.46
C LYS A 355 21.11 11.36 17.03
N VAL A 356 19.94 11.65 16.49
CA VAL A 356 19.77 12.15 15.12
C VAL A 356 19.13 13.53 15.18
N LYS A 357 19.73 14.50 14.50
CA LYS A 357 19.17 15.84 14.28
C LYS A 357 18.79 16.02 12.83
N LEU A 358 17.51 16.28 12.59
CA LEU A 358 17.00 16.57 11.25
C LEU A 358 17.03 18.08 11.01
N MET A 359 17.58 18.48 9.86
CA MET A 359 17.41 19.81 9.28
C MET A 359 16.42 19.67 8.12
N GLU A 360 15.24 20.24 8.29
CA GLU A 360 14.16 20.21 7.30
C GLU A 360 14.17 21.52 6.49
N ALA A 361 14.07 21.41 5.17
CA ALA A 361 14.02 22.55 4.25
C ALA A 361 12.90 22.37 3.20
N GLY A 362 12.36 23.49 2.72
CA GLY A 362 11.50 23.48 1.52
C GLY A 362 12.30 23.17 0.26
N TYR A 363 11.65 22.82 -0.84
CA TYR A 363 12.32 22.34 -2.07
C TYR A 363 13.41 23.29 -2.60
N ASP A 364 13.08 24.58 -2.79
CA ASP A 364 14.02 25.58 -3.32
C ASP A 364 15.17 25.91 -2.35
N GLU A 365 14.90 25.84 -1.05
CA GLU A 365 15.93 26.02 -0.02
C GLU A 365 16.85 24.81 0.04
N LEU A 366 16.29 23.60 -0.02
CA LEU A 366 17.05 22.35 -0.07
C LEU A 366 18.02 22.35 -1.24
N TYR A 367 17.59 22.73 -2.45
CA TYR A 367 18.47 22.82 -3.62
C TYR A 367 19.67 23.76 -3.37
N ARG A 368 19.43 24.95 -2.80
CA ARG A 368 20.49 25.91 -2.45
C ARG A 368 21.44 25.35 -1.39
N MET A 369 20.90 24.70 -0.36
CA MET A 369 21.70 24.11 0.71
C MET A 369 22.58 22.96 0.20
N VAL A 370 22.01 22.07 -0.62
CA VAL A 370 22.72 20.95 -1.24
C VAL A 370 23.83 21.46 -2.17
N LYS A 371 23.59 22.50 -2.99
CA LYS A 371 24.64 23.13 -3.79
C LYS A 371 25.81 23.64 -2.95
N SER A 372 25.52 24.22 -1.78
CA SER A 372 26.57 24.60 -0.83
C SER A 372 27.30 23.38 -0.26
N CYS A 373 26.59 22.29 0.03
CA CYS A 373 27.15 21.05 0.56
C CYS A 373 28.13 20.37 -0.42
N ALA A 374 28.04 20.64 -1.73
CA ALA A 374 28.99 20.12 -2.71
C ALA A 374 30.43 20.62 -2.48
N GLN A 375 30.58 21.80 -1.86
CA GLN A 375 31.89 22.34 -1.45
C GLN A 375 32.33 21.76 -0.10
N PHE A 376 31.44 21.81 0.88
CA PHE A 376 31.64 21.23 2.21
C PHE A 376 30.28 21.01 2.88
N SER A 377 30.02 19.79 3.32
CA SER A 377 28.77 19.42 3.98
C SER A 377 28.92 19.37 5.51
N PRO A 378 28.10 20.13 6.27
CA PRO A 378 28.01 19.97 7.72
C PRO A 378 27.08 18.80 8.13
N TYR A 379 26.49 18.09 7.17
CA TYR A 379 25.54 16.99 7.37
C TYR A 379 26.21 15.65 7.11
N ASP A 380 25.80 14.64 7.86
CA ASP A 380 26.33 13.27 7.76
C ASP A 380 25.58 12.46 6.67
N LEU A 381 24.26 12.66 6.59
CA LEU A 381 23.39 12.11 5.55
C LEU A 381 22.62 13.25 4.87
N ILE A 382 22.42 13.14 3.55
CA ILE A 382 21.66 14.14 2.78
C ILE A 382 20.62 13.40 1.95
N ARG A 383 19.35 13.82 2.09
CA ARG A 383 18.29 13.47 1.15
C ARG A 383 18.41 14.39 -0.06
N LEU A 384 18.65 13.82 -1.24
CA LEU A 384 18.71 14.53 -2.52
C LEU A 384 17.46 14.20 -3.34
N ASP A 385 16.97 15.15 -4.14
CA ASP A 385 15.99 14.80 -5.18
C ASP A 385 16.67 13.95 -6.27
N MET A 386 15.99 12.90 -6.74
CA MET A 386 16.58 11.99 -7.72
C MET A 386 16.96 12.70 -9.03
N ALA A 387 16.27 13.79 -9.39
CA ALA A 387 16.56 14.58 -10.59
C ALA A 387 17.94 15.28 -10.52
N TRP A 388 18.49 15.49 -9.33
CA TRP A 388 19.76 16.19 -9.13
C TRP A 388 20.97 15.24 -9.06
N MET A 389 20.74 13.93 -9.16
CA MET A 389 21.78 12.91 -8.98
C MET A 389 22.93 13.03 -10.00
N SER A 390 22.63 13.27 -11.28
CA SER A 390 23.66 13.42 -12.31
C SER A 390 24.53 14.66 -12.12
N GLU A 391 23.96 15.77 -11.62
CA GLU A 391 24.70 17.02 -11.41
C GLU A 391 25.56 17.00 -10.13
N LEU A 392 24.99 16.46 -9.04
CA LEU A 392 25.50 16.67 -7.69
C LEU A 392 25.93 15.39 -6.96
N GLY A 393 25.50 14.21 -7.41
CA GLY A 393 25.72 12.94 -6.71
C GLY A 393 27.20 12.70 -6.37
N GLU A 394 28.08 12.68 -7.38
CA GLU A 394 29.53 12.47 -7.17
C GLU A 394 30.20 13.59 -6.35
N LYS A 395 29.62 14.80 -6.36
CA LYS A 395 30.14 15.93 -5.60
C LYS A 395 29.74 15.87 -4.13
N LEU A 396 28.70 15.11 -3.76
CA LEU A 396 28.14 15.09 -2.41
C LEU A 396 28.46 13.82 -1.65
N PHE A 397 28.49 12.67 -2.33
CA PHE A 397 28.37 11.39 -1.65
C PHE A 397 29.63 10.52 -1.73
N LEU A 398 29.86 9.74 -0.67
CA LEU A 398 30.78 8.61 -0.73
C LEU A 398 30.15 7.49 -1.55
N PRO A 399 30.92 6.81 -2.43
CA PRO A 399 30.49 5.54 -3.00
C PRO A 399 30.15 4.53 -1.91
N LEU A 400 28.96 3.98 -1.99
CA LEU A 400 28.50 2.92 -1.09
C LEU A 400 29.17 1.60 -1.50
N PRO A 401 29.66 0.79 -0.53
CA PRO A 401 30.40 -0.43 -0.83
C PRO A 401 29.44 -1.55 -1.27
N ALA A 402 29.13 -1.64 -2.57
CA ALA A 402 28.15 -2.55 -3.15
C ALA A 402 28.34 -4.03 -2.76
N GLU A 403 29.57 -4.44 -2.48
CA GLU A 403 29.91 -5.82 -2.13
C GLU A 403 29.64 -6.18 -0.66
N GLU A 404 29.45 -5.18 0.21
CA GLU A 404 29.25 -5.39 1.63
C GLU A 404 27.91 -6.08 1.93
N PRO A 405 27.88 -7.09 2.81
CA PRO A 405 26.67 -7.87 3.10
C PRO A 405 25.45 -7.03 3.52
N TRP A 406 25.66 -6.01 4.35
CA TRP A 406 24.58 -5.16 4.85
C TRP A 406 23.87 -4.38 3.73
N LEU A 407 24.61 -3.99 2.69
CA LEU A 407 24.06 -3.24 1.59
C LEU A 407 23.36 -4.17 0.59
N LYS A 408 23.92 -5.37 0.36
CA LYS A 408 23.25 -6.43 -0.40
C LYS A 408 21.92 -6.83 0.23
N GLU A 409 21.86 -6.92 1.55
CA GLU A 409 20.64 -7.21 2.31
C GLU A 409 19.58 -6.13 2.12
N ILE A 410 19.94 -4.85 2.32
CA ILE A 410 19.02 -3.73 2.09
C ILE A 410 18.51 -3.73 0.64
N ARG A 411 19.39 -3.83 -0.35
CA ARG A 411 19.00 -3.83 -1.77
C ARG A 411 18.14 -5.03 -2.14
N GLY A 412 18.40 -6.20 -1.55
CA GLY A 412 17.59 -7.41 -1.73
C GLY A 412 16.18 -7.29 -1.14
N ASN A 413 15.91 -6.26 -0.35
CA ASN A 413 14.61 -5.96 0.22
C ASN A 413 13.81 -4.93 -0.56
N PHE A 414 14.36 -4.28 -1.58
CA PHE A 414 13.61 -3.36 -2.42
C PHE A 414 12.57 -4.10 -3.27
N SER A 415 11.46 -3.42 -3.56
CA SER A 415 10.50 -3.90 -4.56
C SER A 415 11.12 -3.80 -5.95
N VAL A 416 10.56 -4.56 -6.90
CA VAL A 416 11.10 -4.64 -8.26
C VAL A 416 10.77 -3.37 -9.05
N ASN A 417 11.57 -3.09 -10.10
CA ASN A 417 11.34 -2.03 -11.10
C ASN A 417 11.71 -0.58 -10.72
N LEU A 418 12.51 -0.36 -9.67
CA LEU A 418 13.11 0.96 -9.47
C LEU A 418 14.27 1.18 -10.46
N SER A 419 14.32 2.37 -11.06
CA SER A 419 15.41 2.78 -11.95
C SER A 419 16.77 2.85 -11.23
N ASP A 420 17.84 2.50 -11.95
CA ASP A 420 19.22 2.66 -11.49
C ASP A 420 19.56 4.12 -11.14
N ASP A 421 18.83 5.10 -11.69
CA ASP A 421 19.02 6.53 -11.40
C ASP A 421 18.85 6.90 -9.91
N TYR A 422 18.20 6.05 -9.10
CA TYR A 422 18.06 6.27 -7.66
C TYR A 422 19.31 5.90 -6.86
N TYR A 423 20.27 5.17 -7.44
CA TYR A 423 21.43 4.68 -6.70
C TYR A 423 22.75 4.76 -7.47
N ILE A 424 22.74 4.76 -8.80
CA ILE A 424 23.94 4.74 -9.65
C ILE A 424 24.12 6.04 -10.42
N VAL A 425 25.36 6.55 -10.43
CA VAL A 425 25.84 7.57 -11.37
C VAL A 425 27.14 7.06 -11.99
N GLY A 426 27.17 6.94 -13.32
CA GLY A 426 28.26 6.25 -14.02
C GLY A 426 28.33 4.78 -13.59
N GLU A 427 29.46 4.36 -13.04
CA GLU A 427 29.65 2.98 -12.51
C GLU A 427 29.56 2.91 -10.97
N LYS A 428 29.26 4.03 -10.29
CA LYS A 428 29.32 4.13 -8.83
C LYS A 428 27.93 4.09 -8.21
N CYS A 429 27.73 3.20 -7.24
CA CYS A 429 26.59 3.24 -6.34
C CYS A 429 26.84 4.32 -5.28
N LEU A 430 26.06 5.40 -5.27
CA LEU A 430 26.26 6.55 -4.39
C LEU A 430 25.19 6.69 -3.30
N THR A 431 23.99 6.20 -3.56
CA THR A 431 22.81 6.44 -2.72
C THR A 431 21.92 5.21 -2.61
N LEU A 432 20.90 5.30 -1.75
CA LEU A 432 19.78 4.37 -1.70
C LEU A 432 18.45 5.12 -1.96
N PRO A 433 17.45 4.51 -2.61
CA PRO A 433 16.15 5.13 -2.86
C PRO A 433 15.44 5.52 -1.56
N PHE A 434 15.10 6.80 -1.40
CA PHE A 434 14.49 7.31 -0.17
C PHE A 434 13.25 8.14 -0.52
N ASP A 435 12.07 7.75 -0.05
CA ASP A 435 10.80 8.30 -0.54
C ASP A 435 10.61 8.30 -2.07
N PRO A 436 11.05 7.25 -2.81
CA PRO A 436 10.88 7.22 -4.26
C PRO A 436 9.40 7.31 -4.60
N SER A 437 9.11 8.00 -5.70
CA SER A 437 7.73 8.28 -6.08
C SER A 437 7.54 8.21 -7.58
N VAL A 438 6.33 7.88 -7.97
CA VAL A 438 5.86 7.89 -9.34
C VAL A 438 4.54 8.66 -9.41
N GLN A 439 4.25 9.30 -10.53
CA GLN A 439 2.96 9.94 -10.74
C GLN A 439 1.87 8.90 -10.93
N MET A 440 0.70 9.15 -10.34
CA MET A 440 -0.51 8.35 -10.52
C MET A 440 -1.72 9.27 -10.67
N LEU A 441 -2.73 8.78 -11.37
CA LEU A 441 -4.04 9.43 -11.44
C LEU A 441 -4.85 9.06 -10.20
N TYR A 442 -5.30 10.05 -9.45
CA TYR A 442 -6.28 9.90 -8.38
C TYR A 442 -7.60 10.51 -8.79
N TYR A 443 -8.70 9.81 -8.57
CA TYR A 443 -10.03 10.27 -8.96
C TYR A 443 -11.08 9.94 -7.91
N ARG A 444 -12.20 10.67 -7.95
CA ARG A 444 -13.35 10.44 -7.08
C ARG A 444 -14.17 9.25 -7.59
N LYS A 445 -13.90 8.05 -7.08
CA LYS A 445 -14.60 6.83 -7.52
C LYS A 445 -16.11 6.91 -7.32
N ASP A 446 -16.56 7.59 -6.26
CA ASP A 446 -17.97 7.83 -6.01
C ASP A 446 -18.63 8.68 -7.10
N LEU A 447 -17.92 9.65 -7.67
CA LEU A 447 -18.43 10.44 -8.79
C LEU A 447 -18.44 9.65 -10.11
N PHE A 448 -17.42 8.82 -10.35
CA PHE A 448 -17.30 8.01 -11.55
C PHE A 448 -18.29 6.83 -11.56
N GLN A 449 -18.67 6.33 -10.38
CA GLN A 449 -19.63 5.23 -10.22
C GLN A 449 -21.08 5.70 -10.08
N ASP A 450 -21.32 6.99 -9.84
CA ASP A 450 -22.67 7.54 -9.71
C ASP A 450 -23.45 7.41 -11.03
N ALA A 451 -24.55 6.66 -10.99
CA ALA A 451 -25.34 6.33 -12.18
C ALA A 451 -25.90 7.57 -12.89
N ARG A 452 -26.22 8.63 -12.14
CA ARG A 452 -26.74 9.88 -12.70
C ARG A 452 -25.62 10.64 -13.39
N ILE A 453 -24.45 10.76 -12.77
CA ILE A 453 -23.28 11.44 -13.37
C ILE A 453 -22.85 10.72 -14.65
N ARG A 454 -22.76 9.38 -14.64
CA ARG A 454 -22.45 8.58 -15.85
C ARG A 454 -23.45 8.85 -16.96
N ARG A 455 -24.73 9.00 -16.63
CA ARG A 455 -25.79 9.32 -17.60
C ARG A 455 -25.68 10.75 -18.14
N GLU A 456 -25.43 11.73 -17.27
CA GLU A 456 -25.19 13.13 -17.67
C GLU A 456 -24.00 13.22 -18.64
N PHE A 457 -22.91 12.51 -18.34
CA PHE A 457 -21.74 12.43 -19.21
C PHE A 457 -22.07 11.82 -20.58
N TYR A 458 -22.80 10.69 -20.60
CA TYR A 458 -23.23 10.04 -21.84
C TYR A 458 -24.13 10.93 -22.72
N GLU A 459 -24.97 11.78 -22.12
CA GLU A 459 -25.83 12.70 -22.88
C GLU A 459 -25.03 13.79 -23.59
N VAL A 460 -23.87 14.18 -23.04
CA VAL A 460 -22.95 15.18 -23.62
C VAL A 460 -21.97 14.55 -24.61
N TYR A 461 -21.27 13.48 -24.22
CA TYR A 461 -20.14 12.92 -24.97
C TYR A 461 -20.45 11.64 -25.75
N ARG A 462 -21.66 11.07 -25.58
CA ARG A 462 -22.11 9.82 -26.26
C ARG A 462 -21.25 8.59 -25.98
N ARG A 463 -20.46 8.60 -24.89
CA ARG A 463 -19.68 7.48 -24.36
C ARG A 463 -19.89 7.36 -22.84
N GLN A 464 -19.58 6.20 -22.26
CA GLN A 464 -19.68 6.03 -20.81
C GLN A 464 -18.59 6.83 -20.10
N LEU A 465 -18.87 7.30 -18.88
CA LEU A 465 -17.84 7.84 -18.02
C LEU A 465 -17.00 6.68 -17.47
N GLU A 466 -15.74 6.68 -17.85
CA GLU A 466 -14.70 5.71 -17.48
C GLU A 466 -13.45 6.48 -17.06
N VAL A 467 -12.51 5.80 -16.41
CA VAL A 467 -11.22 6.39 -16.03
C VAL A 467 -10.46 6.73 -17.32
N PRO A 468 -9.91 7.95 -17.48
CA PRO A 468 -9.29 8.36 -18.74
C PRO A 468 -8.02 7.57 -19.03
N GLU A 469 -7.95 6.98 -20.22
CA GLU A 469 -6.75 6.31 -20.72
C GLU A 469 -5.86 7.27 -21.52
N THR A 470 -6.42 8.36 -22.07
CA THR A 470 -5.67 9.39 -22.80
C THR A 470 -5.87 10.79 -22.21
N PHE A 471 -4.95 11.71 -22.52
CA PHE A 471 -5.04 13.10 -22.07
C PHE A 471 -6.18 13.88 -22.74
N GLU A 472 -6.63 13.48 -23.93
CA GLU A 472 -7.85 14.02 -24.53
C GLU A 472 -9.08 13.65 -23.70
N GLU A 473 -9.21 12.39 -23.29
CA GLU A 473 -10.30 11.95 -22.42
C GLU A 473 -10.22 12.62 -21.05
N TYR A 474 -9.01 12.78 -20.51
CA TYR A 474 -8.75 13.52 -19.29
C TYR A 474 -9.30 14.96 -19.38
N ASP A 475 -9.00 15.67 -20.47
CA ASP A 475 -9.46 17.05 -20.66
C ASP A 475 -10.98 17.13 -20.82
N GLU A 476 -11.60 16.17 -21.51
CA GLU A 476 -13.05 16.08 -21.66
C GLU A 476 -13.74 15.88 -20.29
N ILE A 477 -13.23 14.95 -19.49
CA ILE A 477 -13.76 14.65 -18.16
C ILE A 477 -13.52 15.82 -17.21
N ALA A 478 -12.34 16.46 -17.27
CA ALA A 478 -12.03 17.63 -16.47
C ALA A 478 -12.97 18.80 -16.82
N ARG A 479 -13.24 19.01 -18.11
CA ARG A 479 -14.24 20.00 -18.55
C ARG A 479 -15.63 19.68 -18.00
N PHE A 480 -16.06 18.42 -18.09
CA PHE A 480 -17.37 17.97 -17.61
C PHE A 480 -17.56 18.18 -16.11
N PHE A 481 -16.53 17.97 -15.30
CA PHE A 481 -16.58 18.18 -13.86
C PHE A 481 -16.31 19.64 -13.43
N THR A 482 -16.02 20.54 -14.35
CA THR A 482 -15.78 21.96 -14.01
C THR A 482 -17.08 22.75 -14.03
N ARG A 483 -17.49 23.34 -12.89
CA ARG A 483 -18.77 24.08 -12.75
C ARG A 483 -18.97 25.20 -13.77
N ARG A 484 -17.88 25.83 -14.22
CA ARG A 484 -17.91 26.86 -15.26
C ARG A 484 -18.52 26.35 -16.57
N TYR A 485 -18.28 25.08 -16.92
CA TYR A 485 -18.75 24.46 -18.16
C TYR A 485 -19.96 23.56 -17.93
N HIS A 486 -20.13 23.03 -16.73
CA HIS A 486 -21.24 22.17 -16.34
C HIS A 486 -21.79 22.57 -14.97
N LYS A 487 -22.87 23.37 -14.95
CA LYS A 487 -23.41 23.97 -13.72
C LYS A 487 -23.83 22.97 -12.64
N ASN A 488 -24.20 21.75 -13.03
CA ASN A 488 -24.64 20.71 -12.12
C ASN A 488 -23.48 19.88 -11.54
N SER A 489 -22.22 20.20 -11.89
CA SER A 489 -21.08 19.44 -11.38
C SER A 489 -21.04 19.45 -9.84
N PRO A 490 -20.87 18.28 -9.22
CA PRO A 490 -20.81 18.15 -7.76
C PRO A 490 -19.55 18.77 -7.17
N VAL A 491 -18.48 18.90 -7.96
CA VAL A 491 -17.20 19.51 -7.55
C VAL A 491 -17.01 20.87 -8.21
N SER A 492 -16.09 21.68 -7.71
CA SER A 492 -15.82 23.00 -8.30
C SER A 492 -15.06 22.90 -9.62
N TYR A 493 -14.07 21.99 -9.66
CA TYR A 493 -13.08 21.88 -10.73
C TYR A 493 -12.92 20.42 -11.14
N GLY A 494 -12.66 20.18 -12.43
CA GLY A 494 -12.40 18.83 -12.90
C GLY A 494 -11.01 18.33 -12.56
N THR A 495 -10.03 19.22 -12.58
CA THR A 495 -8.62 18.92 -12.29
C THR A 495 -7.94 20.04 -11.53
N SER A 496 -6.73 19.78 -11.03
CA SER A 496 -5.75 20.81 -10.72
C SER A 496 -4.54 20.69 -11.66
N LEU A 497 -3.69 21.71 -11.70
CA LEU A 497 -2.38 21.66 -12.36
C LEU A 497 -1.35 22.24 -11.38
N VAL A 498 -0.14 21.72 -11.36
CA VAL A 498 0.93 22.22 -10.47
C VAL A 498 2.02 22.89 -11.31
N PHE A 499 2.11 24.22 -11.23
CA PHE A 499 3.03 25.01 -12.07
C PHE A 499 3.64 26.21 -11.33
N GLY A 500 3.74 26.10 -10.00
CA GLY A 500 4.28 27.10 -9.09
C GLY A 500 5.71 27.55 -9.39
N SER A 501 6.58 26.59 -9.65
CA SER A 501 7.95 26.79 -10.11
C SER A 501 8.12 26.18 -11.50
N SER A 502 9.17 26.61 -12.19
CA SER A 502 9.56 26.12 -13.51
C SER A 502 9.68 24.59 -13.53
N VAL A 503 10.54 24.03 -12.70
CA VAL A 503 10.80 22.58 -12.64
C VAL A 503 9.52 21.77 -12.39
N VAL A 504 8.64 22.26 -11.50
CA VAL A 504 7.37 21.59 -11.22
C VAL A 504 6.41 21.67 -12.42
N ALA A 505 6.36 22.81 -13.10
CA ALA A 505 5.56 22.97 -14.32
C ALA A 505 6.03 22.05 -15.44
N ALA A 506 7.34 21.85 -15.59
CA ALA A 506 7.88 20.86 -16.52
C ALA A 506 7.44 19.44 -16.11
N CYS A 507 7.60 19.05 -14.84
CA CYS A 507 7.18 17.73 -14.34
C CYS A 507 5.68 17.45 -14.52
N ASP A 508 4.82 18.45 -14.39
CA ASP A 508 3.36 18.32 -14.59
C ASP A 508 3.00 18.22 -16.09
N TYR A 509 3.78 18.86 -16.96
CA TYR A 509 3.59 18.89 -18.41
C TYR A 509 4.14 17.65 -19.14
N LEU A 510 5.32 17.16 -18.77
CA LEU A 510 6.06 16.12 -19.49
C LEU A 510 5.30 14.80 -19.72
N PRO A 511 4.49 14.27 -18.78
CA PRO A 511 3.69 13.06 -19.02
C PRO A 511 2.79 13.20 -20.25
N ARG A 512 2.17 14.38 -20.43
CA ARG A 512 1.32 14.67 -21.58
C ARG A 512 2.12 14.71 -22.87
N LEU A 513 3.33 15.27 -22.83
CA LEU A 513 4.20 15.29 -24.00
C LEU A 513 4.57 13.88 -24.45
N LYS A 514 4.98 13.02 -23.50
CA LYS A 514 5.38 11.65 -23.77
C LYS A 514 4.21 10.79 -24.27
N ALA A 515 3.04 10.92 -23.65
CA ALA A 515 1.82 10.22 -24.07
C ALA A 515 1.40 10.53 -25.52
N CYS A 516 1.67 11.75 -26.00
CA CYS A 516 1.42 12.14 -27.40
C CYS A 516 2.57 11.77 -28.37
N GLY A 517 3.56 10.99 -27.91
CA GLY A 517 4.74 10.61 -28.71
C GLY A 517 5.71 11.75 -28.97
N GLY A 518 5.67 12.81 -28.15
CA GLY A 518 6.63 13.90 -28.20
C GLY A 518 8.03 13.43 -27.80
N LYS A 519 9.04 13.93 -28.50
CA LYS A 519 10.45 13.65 -28.23
C LYS A 519 11.15 14.93 -27.82
N ILE A 520 11.99 14.85 -26.79
CA ILE A 520 12.82 15.99 -26.37
C ILE A 520 14.04 16.13 -27.28
N PHE A 521 14.60 15.00 -27.71
CA PHE A 521 15.81 14.94 -28.53
C PHE A 521 15.52 14.52 -29.97
N ASP A 522 16.18 15.18 -30.92
CA ASP A 522 16.22 14.75 -32.32
C ASP A 522 17.10 13.50 -32.53
N GLU A 523 17.15 12.98 -33.75
CA GLU A 523 17.97 11.79 -34.09
C GLU A 523 19.48 12.01 -33.92
N SER A 524 19.91 13.28 -33.83
CA SER A 524 21.30 13.66 -33.60
C SER A 524 21.61 13.83 -32.10
N GLY A 525 20.62 13.71 -31.21
CA GLY A 525 20.77 13.91 -29.78
C GLY A 525 20.67 15.37 -29.33
N ASN A 526 20.27 16.30 -30.21
CA ASN A 526 20.06 17.70 -29.84
C ASN A 526 18.65 17.93 -29.31
N ILE A 527 18.49 18.87 -28.38
CA ILE A 527 17.18 19.25 -27.86
C ILE A 527 16.37 19.96 -28.96
N SER A 528 15.13 19.49 -29.17
CA SER A 528 14.21 20.01 -30.19
C SER A 528 12.82 20.27 -29.59
N LEU A 529 12.59 21.51 -29.14
CA LEU A 529 11.33 21.96 -28.55
C LEU A 529 10.36 22.56 -29.58
N ASN A 530 10.86 22.98 -30.74
CA ASN A 530 10.08 23.63 -31.79
C ASN A 530 9.39 22.65 -32.74
N THR A 531 8.77 21.59 -32.20
CA THR A 531 8.02 20.61 -32.99
C THR A 531 6.52 20.85 -32.89
N GLU A 532 5.78 20.47 -33.93
CA GLU A 532 4.31 20.56 -33.94
C GLU A 532 3.67 19.77 -32.80
N THR A 533 4.27 18.63 -32.41
CA THR A 533 3.80 17.83 -31.26
C THR A 533 3.96 18.62 -29.97
N VAL A 534 5.13 19.19 -29.69
CA VAL A 534 5.37 20.00 -28.47
C VAL A 534 4.43 21.21 -28.43
N LYS A 535 4.22 21.90 -29.55
CA LYS A 535 3.29 23.03 -29.65
C LYS A 535 1.85 22.65 -29.34
N LYS A 536 1.35 21.54 -29.90
CA LYS A 536 -0.01 21.02 -29.65
C LYS A 536 -0.18 20.57 -28.20
N THR A 537 0.79 19.88 -27.63
CA THR A 537 0.77 19.45 -26.23
C THR A 537 0.75 20.65 -25.29
N LEU A 538 1.56 21.69 -25.55
CA LEU A 538 1.59 22.91 -24.74
C LEU A 538 0.26 23.68 -24.79
N LEU A 539 -0.37 23.75 -25.96
CA LEU A 539 -1.73 24.29 -26.11
C LEU A 539 -2.76 23.48 -25.33
N SER A 540 -2.68 22.16 -25.41
CA SER A 540 -3.57 21.25 -24.68
C SER A 540 -3.42 21.42 -23.16
N TYR A 541 -2.18 21.51 -22.66
CA TYR A 541 -1.90 21.80 -21.24
C TYR A 541 -2.45 23.18 -20.80
N ARG A 542 -2.27 24.22 -21.62
CA ARG A 542 -2.88 25.53 -21.37
C ARG A 542 -4.41 25.47 -21.34
N ASN A 543 -5.03 24.63 -22.16
CA ASN A 543 -6.48 24.47 -22.15
C ASN A 543 -6.96 23.73 -20.89
N ALA A 544 -6.18 22.77 -20.38
CA ALA A 544 -6.47 22.10 -19.11
C ALA A 544 -6.51 23.07 -17.93
N PHE A 545 -5.75 24.17 -17.98
CA PHE A 545 -5.81 25.26 -16.98
C PHE A 545 -7.20 25.92 -16.88
N ASP A 546 -8.03 25.86 -17.92
CA ASP A 546 -9.40 26.37 -17.86
C ASP A 546 -10.32 25.52 -16.96
N TYR A 547 -9.89 24.31 -16.59
CA TYR A 547 -10.61 23.33 -15.77
C TYR A 547 -10.14 23.27 -14.31
N THR A 548 -9.26 24.21 -13.91
CA THR A 548 -8.76 24.39 -12.55
C THR A 548 -9.38 25.63 -11.88
N ASP A 549 -8.96 25.91 -10.64
CA ASP A 549 -9.26 27.16 -9.94
C ASP A 549 -8.61 28.41 -10.55
N ARG A 550 -7.73 28.21 -11.53
CA ARG A 550 -6.90 29.24 -12.17
C ARG A 550 -5.95 29.96 -11.21
N GLU A 551 -5.69 29.38 -10.05
CA GLU A 551 -4.67 29.86 -9.14
C GLU A 551 -3.34 29.17 -9.45
N THR A 552 -2.24 29.86 -9.12
CA THR A 552 -0.92 29.23 -9.19
C THR A 552 -0.77 28.26 -8.03
N ASN A 553 -0.91 26.97 -8.33
CA ASN A 553 -0.65 25.92 -7.36
C ASN A 553 0.87 25.74 -7.19
N SER A 554 1.38 26.06 -6.00
CA SER A 554 2.83 26.15 -5.76
C SER A 554 3.53 24.80 -5.61
N TRP A 555 2.81 23.76 -5.16
CA TRP A 555 3.39 22.44 -4.89
C TRP A 555 2.34 21.31 -4.85
N TRP A 556 2.77 20.07 -5.05
CA TRP A 556 1.93 18.86 -5.04
C TRP A 556 1.03 18.71 -3.82
N ARG A 557 1.47 19.22 -2.65
CA ARG A 557 0.69 19.22 -1.41
C ARG A 557 -0.67 19.89 -1.59
N LYS A 558 -0.69 21.10 -2.16
CA LYS A 558 -1.93 21.88 -2.29
C LYS A 558 -2.91 21.22 -3.27
N ALA A 559 -2.37 20.59 -4.32
CA ALA A 559 -3.15 19.76 -5.25
C ALA A 559 -3.91 18.64 -4.52
N MET A 560 -3.25 17.97 -3.56
CA MET A 560 -3.87 16.92 -2.75
C MET A 560 -4.78 17.43 -1.64
N GLU A 561 -4.50 18.59 -1.06
CA GLU A 561 -5.42 19.26 -0.12
C GLU A 561 -6.74 19.64 -0.81
N ASP A 562 -6.68 20.07 -2.07
CA ASP A 562 -7.87 20.43 -2.84
C ASP A 562 -8.72 19.24 -3.25
N PHE A 563 -8.06 18.14 -3.61
CA PHE A 563 -8.71 16.87 -3.82
C PHE A 563 -9.33 16.36 -2.51
N SER A 564 -8.58 16.40 -1.41
CA SER A 564 -9.04 16.01 -0.05
C SER A 564 -10.28 16.78 0.39
N GLY A 565 -10.30 18.10 0.16
CA GLY A 565 -11.43 18.97 0.45
C GLY A 565 -12.60 18.85 -0.54
N GLY A 566 -12.62 17.84 -1.42
CA GLY A 566 -13.73 17.57 -2.34
C GLY A 566 -13.89 18.59 -3.48
N ARG A 567 -12.90 19.47 -3.72
CA ARG A 567 -13.02 20.55 -4.71
C ARG A 567 -12.75 20.08 -6.14
N VAL A 568 -12.02 18.98 -6.31
CA VAL A 568 -11.47 18.47 -7.57
C VAL A 568 -11.97 17.04 -7.83
N ALA A 569 -12.37 16.73 -9.07
CA ALA A 569 -12.83 15.38 -9.45
C ALA A 569 -11.69 14.38 -9.64
N MET A 570 -10.60 14.80 -10.28
CA MET A 570 -9.43 13.95 -10.53
C MET A 570 -8.15 14.77 -10.64
N ASN A 571 -6.99 14.14 -10.40
CA ASN A 571 -5.72 14.83 -10.41
C ASN A 571 -4.56 13.85 -10.59
N ILE A 572 -3.48 14.30 -11.23
CA ILE A 572 -2.23 13.54 -11.35
C ILE A 572 -1.23 14.10 -10.35
N VAL A 573 -0.76 13.27 -9.42
CA VAL A 573 0.25 13.67 -8.44
C VAL A 573 1.26 12.55 -8.18
N PHE A 574 2.40 12.91 -7.61
CA PHE A 574 3.35 11.94 -7.08
C PHE A 574 2.80 11.20 -5.86
N ALA A 575 2.86 9.87 -5.89
CA ALA A 575 2.31 8.98 -4.87
C ALA A 575 2.82 9.24 -3.43
N ASN A 576 4.04 9.74 -3.26
CA ASN A 576 4.59 10.09 -1.94
C ASN A 576 3.90 11.29 -1.26
N TYR A 577 3.05 12.04 -1.97
CA TYR A 577 2.17 13.07 -1.41
C TYR A 577 0.72 12.61 -1.25
N ALA A 578 0.36 11.45 -1.80
CA ALA A 578 -1.03 11.00 -1.85
C ALA A 578 -1.62 10.81 -0.44
N SER A 579 -0.83 10.32 0.52
CA SER A 579 -1.26 10.11 1.91
C SER A 579 -1.87 11.35 2.58
N ILE A 580 -1.49 12.55 2.14
CA ILE A 580 -2.01 13.84 2.63
C ILE A 580 -3.54 13.89 2.52
N MET A 581 -4.15 13.26 1.51
CA MET A 581 -5.59 13.30 1.32
C MET A 581 -6.39 12.57 2.41
N LEU A 582 -5.73 11.73 3.20
CA LEU A 582 -6.34 10.94 4.26
C LEU A 582 -6.10 11.51 5.66
N HIS A 583 -5.11 12.40 5.82
CA HIS A 583 -4.64 12.84 7.14
C HIS A 583 -5.40 14.05 7.67
N SER A 584 -6.20 14.70 6.82
CA SER A 584 -7.12 15.77 7.23
C SER A 584 -8.37 15.18 7.88
N LYS A 585 -8.75 15.69 9.07
CA LYS A 585 -10.00 15.29 9.74
C LYS A 585 -11.24 15.75 8.95
N GLU A 586 -11.05 16.75 8.10
CA GLU A 586 -12.05 17.37 7.24
C GLU A 586 -12.03 16.79 5.82
N SER A 587 -11.30 15.70 5.57
CA SER A 587 -11.26 15.06 4.25
C SER A 587 -12.64 14.57 3.81
N GLU A 588 -13.14 15.08 2.70
CA GLU A 588 -14.45 14.73 2.14
C GLU A 588 -14.41 13.47 1.26
N VAL A 589 -13.20 12.96 1.00
CA VAL A 589 -12.92 11.88 0.04
C VAL A 589 -12.58 10.54 0.70
N LEU A 590 -12.61 10.44 2.03
CA LEU A 590 -12.38 9.17 2.74
C LEU A 590 -13.33 8.08 2.22
N GLY A 591 -12.76 6.93 1.84
CA GLY A 591 -13.49 5.80 1.24
C GLY A 591 -13.96 6.02 -0.21
N LYS A 592 -13.67 7.17 -0.82
CA LYS A 592 -14.18 7.59 -2.15
C LYS A 592 -13.08 7.84 -3.18
N ILE A 593 -11.88 7.34 -2.92
CA ILE A 593 -10.71 7.51 -3.79
C ILE A 593 -10.59 6.29 -4.70
N GLY A 594 -10.48 6.52 -5.99
CA GLY A 594 -9.95 5.58 -6.96
C GLY A 594 -8.57 6.05 -7.42
N PHE A 595 -7.78 5.13 -7.96
CA PHE A 595 -6.46 5.38 -8.52
C PHE A 595 -6.29 4.62 -9.84
N ALA A 596 -5.40 5.10 -10.70
CA ALA A 596 -5.11 4.51 -12.00
C ALA A 596 -3.73 4.97 -12.50
N PRO A 597 -3.18 4.31 -13.55
CA PRO A 597 -2.05 4.84 -14.30
C PRO A 597 -2.33 6.27 -14.79
N VAL A 598 -1.25 7.04 -14.99
CA VAL A 598 -1.34 8.34 -15.69
C VAL A 598 -1.84 8.09 -17.11
N PRO A 599 -2.71 8.95 -17.69
CA PRO A 599 -3.15 8.77 -19.07
C PRO A 599 -1.97 8.63 -20.05
N GLY A 600 -2.04 7.63 -20.92
CA GLY A 600 -0.97 7.21 -21.82
C GLY A 600 0.10 6.32 -21.17
N ASP A 601 -0.06 5.95 -19.90
CA ASP A 601 0.86 5.11 -19.10
C ASP A 601 2.32 5.60 -19.15
N CYS A 602 2.50 6.92 -19.14
CA CYS A 602 3.80 7.59 -19.19
C CYS A 602 4.09 8.42 -17.93
N PRO A 603 4.05 7.85 -16.71
CA PRO A 603 4.23 8.63 -15.48
C PRO A 603 5.68 9.11 -15.32
N MET A 604 5.87 10.28 -14.69
CA MET A 604 7.21 10.71 -14.27
C MET A 604 7.66 9.99 -12.99
N LEU A 605 8.95 9.63 -12.96
CA LEU A 605 9.66 9.25 -11.74
C LEU A 605 10.08 10.50 -10.95
N GLY A 606 10.08 10.39 -9.63
CA GLY A 606 10.44 11.46 -8.71
C GLY A 606 10.68 10.95 -7.30
N GLY A 607 10.61 11.84 -6.31
CA GLY A 607 11.00 11.51 -4.94
C GLY A 607 12.51 11.61 -4.76
N GLY A 608 13.02 10.97 -3.72
CA GLY A 608 14.36 11.21 -3.23
C GLY A 608 15.29 10.01 -3.22
N VAL A 609 16.51 10.32 -2.86
CA VAL A 609 17.57 9.37 -2.54
C VAL A 609 18.25 9.81 -1.26
N LEU A 610 18.81 8.88 -0.51
CA LEU A 610 19.57 9.16 0.71
C LEU A 610 21.01 8.69 0.52
N GLY A 611 21.97 9.60 0.71
CA GLY A 611 23.39 9.30 0.57
C GLY A 611 24.20 9.73 1.79
N ILE A 612 25.34 9.06 1.98
CA ILE A 612 26.34 9.39 3.00
C ILE A 612 27.24 10.49 2.46
N SER A 613 27.29 11.63 3.15
CA SER A 613 28.11 12.78 2.78
C SER A 613 29.59 12.40 2.67
N LYS A 614 30.28 12.88 1.62
CA LYS A 614 31.74 12.69 1.43
C LYS A 614 32.59 13.29 2.54
N ASP A 615 32.07 14.29 3.23
CA ASP A 615 32.80 15.04 4.26
C ASP A 615 32.62 14.46 5.67
N THR A 616 31.75 13.45 5.85
CA THR A 616 31.53 12.85 7.18
C THR A 616 32.68 11.92 7.59
N LYS A 617 32.90 11.83 8.90
CA LYS A 617 33.80 10.85 9.55
C LYS A 617 33.02 9.82 10.37
N LYS A 618 31.69 9.75 10.21
CA LYS A 618 30.77 8.93 11.01
C LYS A 618 30.10 7.84 10.16
N GLN A 619 30.84 7.23 9.23
CA GLN A 619 30.31 6.27 8.26
C GLN A 619 29.64 5.06 8.95
N GLU A 620 30.21 4.57 10.04
CA GLU A 620 29.63 3.46 10.80
C GLU A 620 28.26 3.80 11.39
N ALA A 621 28.12 4.99 11.99
CA ALA A 621 26.82 5.45 12.51
C ALA A 621 25.81 5.68 11.37
N CYS A 622 26.26 6.20 10.22
CA CYS A 622 25.41 6.35 9.03
C CYS A 622 24.93 4.98 8.51
N ARG A 623 25.81 3.97 8.48
CA ARG A 623 25.46 2.59 8.11
C ARG A 623 24.38 2.01 9.01
N GLU A 624 24.49 2.18 10.33
CA GLU A 624 23.47 1.70 11.27
C GLU A 624 22.13 2.42 11.08
N PHE A 625 22.15 3.72 10.77
CA PHE A 625 20.93 4.44 10.40
C PHE A 625 20.29 3.90 9.12
N LEU A 626 21.08 3.60 8.08
CA LEU A 626 20.58 3.02 6.83
C LEU A 626 19.99 1.63 7.06
N LYS A 627 20.66 0.77 7.84
CA LYS A 627 20.09 -0.54 8.22
C LYS A 627 18.75 -0.40 8.94
N TRP A 628 18.63 0.57 9.84
CA TRP A 628 17.40 0.80 10.59
C TRP A 628 16.26 1.31 9.73
N ILE A 629 16.50 2.28 8.84
CA ILE A 629 15.43 2.93 8.09
C ILE A 629 14.84 2.02 7.00
N TYR A 630 15.66 1.12 6.44
CA TYR A 630 15.24 0.11 5.47
C TYR A 630 14.85 -1.23 6.11
N ASP A 631 14.81 -1.31 7.44
CA ASP A 631 14.24 -2.46 8.14
C ASP A 631 12.75 -2.61 7.82
N GLU A 632 12.26 -3.85 7.72
CA GLU A 632 10.87 -4.16 7.37
C GLU A 632 9.86 -3.41 8.25
N LYS A 633 10.04 -3.43 9.58
CA LYS A 633 9.07 -2.82 10.51
C LYS A 633 9.18 -1.31 10.50
N THR A 634 10.39 -0.76 10.40
CA THR A 634 10.59 0.69 10.28
C THR A 634 9.97 1.21 8.98
N ALA A 635 10.21 0.56 7.85
CA ALA A 635 9.64 0.93 6.55
C ALA A 635 8.11 0.84 6.57
N ALA A 636 7.54 -0.22 7.15
CA ALA A 636 6.09 -0.37 7.31
C ALA A 636 5.49 0.75 8.19
N LEU A 637 6.14 1.09 9.30
CA LEU A 637 5.68 2.17 10.19
C LEU A 637 5.79 3.56 9.55
N ILE A 638 6.89 3.86 8.84
CA ILE A 638 7.01 5.11 8.08
C ILE A 638 5.88 5.22 7.06
N THR A 639 5.60 4.11 6.36
CA THR A 639 4.54 4.05 5.36
C THR A 639 3.17 4.23 6.00
N TYR A 640 2.88 3.54 7.11
CA TYR A 640 1.65 3.67 7.88
C TYR A 640 1.40 5.14 8.31
N LEU A 641 2.46 5.85 8.73
CA LEU A 641 2.43 7.27 9.10
C LEU A 641 2.39 8.23 7.89
N GLY A 642 2.20 7.72 6.68
CA GLY A 642 2.00 8.48 5.44
C GLY A 642 3.27 8.84 4.68
N GLY A 643 4.45 8.45 5.19
CA GLY A 643 5.69 8.48 4.40
C GLY A 643 5.77 7.33 3.42
N TYR A 644 6.94 7.11 2.83
CA TYR A 644 7.20 5.90 2.05
C TYR A 644 8.68 5.54 2.08
N ILE A 645 8.97 4.27 2.32
CA ILE A 645 10.29 3.65 2.14
C ILE A 645 10.07 2.40 1.29
N ASN A 646 10.82 2.28 0.21
CA ASN A 646 10.67 1.15 -0.68
C ASN A 646 11.11 -0.15 0.03
N HIS A 647 10.17 -1.08 0.18
CA HIS A 647 10.43 -2.39 0.75
C HIS A 647 9.42 -3.41 0.20
N LYS A 648 9.90 -4.54 -0.33
CA LYS A 648 9.09 -5.54 -1.06
C LYS A 648 7.94 -6.14 -0.26
N LYS A 649 8.07 -6.18 1.07
CA LYS A 649 7.01 -6.67 1.97
C LYS A 649 5.89 -5.65 2.28
N ILE A 650 5.98 -4.41 1.78
CA ILE A 650 4.90 -3.43 1.97
C ILE A 650 3.60 -3.90 1.31
N LYS A 651 3.68 -4.56 0.14
CA LYS A 651 2.51 -5.15 -0.55
C LYS A 651 1.87 -6.34 0.19
N GLU A 652 2.57 -6.90 1.18
CA GLU A 652 2.07 -7.98 2.03
C GLU A 652 1.50 -7.44 3.35
N ASN A 653 1.57 -6.12 3.56
CA ASN A 653 1.12 -5.45 4.77
C ASN A 653 -0.26 -4.84 4.57
N LEU A 654 -1.29 -5.58 4.91
CA LEU A 654 -2.67 -5.17 4.65
C LEU A 654 -3.16 -4.03 5.54
N ASP A 655 -2.55 -3.81 6.71
CA ASP A 655 -2.81 -2.60 7.52
C ASP A 655 -2.37 -1.33 6.77
N VAL A 656 -1.27 -1.43 6.02
CA VAL A 656 -0.77 -0.33 5.16
C VAL A 656 -1.64 -0.21 3.90
N LEU A 657 -1.96 -1.31 3.22
CA LEU A 657 -2.75 -1.27 1.99
C LEU A 657 -4.21 -0.85 2.21
N GLU A 658 -4.80 -1.13 3.38
CA GLU A 658 -6.12 -0.63 3.74
C GLU A 658 -6.15 0.91 3.80
N LEU A 659 -5.06 1.53 4.25
CA LEU A 659 -4.93 2.99 4.26
C LEU A 659 -4.52 3.54 2.89
N TYR A 660 -3.58 2.89 2.21
CA TYR A 660 -2.95 3.38 0.98
C TYR A 660 -3.02 2.34 -0.14
N PRO A 661 -4.21 2.05 -0.69
CA PRO A 661 -4.41 0.94 -1.62
C PRO A 661 -3.64 1.09 -2.94
N TRP A 662 -3.33 2.32 -3.36
CA TRP A 662 -2.54 2.57 -4.57
C TRP A 662 -1.10 2.05 -4.50
N LEU A 663 -0.58 1.74 -3.30
CA LEU A 663 0.75 1.16 -3.16
C LEU A 663 0.86 -0.24 -3.79
N GLU A 664 -0.26 -0.94 -3.98
CA GLU A 664 -0.29 -2.24 -4.65
C GLU A 664 0.10 -2.16 -6.13
N ASP A 665 -0.27 -1.08 -6.82
CA ASP A 665 0.04 -0.84 -8.24
C ASP A 665 1.27 0.05 -8.45
N MET A 666 1.91 0.50 -7.37
CA MET A 666 3.06 1.41 -7.46
C MET A 666 4.25 0.77 -8.18
N ASP A 667 4.48 -0.54 -8.03
CA ASP A 667 5.54 -1.29 -8.75
C ASP A 667 5.28 -1.35 -10.27
N LYS A 668 4.00 -1.36 -10.69
CA LYS A 668 3.63 -1.31 -12.12
C LYS A 668 3.88 0.09 -12.67
N ALA A 669 3.45 1.12 -11.93
CA ALA A 669 3.69 2.50 -12.31
C ALA A 669 5.20 2.83 -12.37
N PHE A 670 6.02 2.30 -11.45
CA PHE A 670 7.48 2.42 -11.53
C PHE A 670 8.06 1.78 -12.80
N ALA A 671 7.51 0.64 -13.24
CA ALA A 671 8.00 -0.07 -14.43
C ALA A 671 7.79 0.71 -15.74
N THR A 672 6.74 1.52 -15.83
CA THR A 672 6.45 2.38 -17.00
C THR A 672 6.93 3.82 -16.77
N GLY A 673 7.40 4.12 -15.57
CA GLY A 673 7.86 5.44 -15.19
C GLY A 673 9.20 5.80 -15.82
N TRP A 674 9.32 7.08 -16.19
CA TRP A 674 10.54 7.61 -16.79
C TRP A 674 10.95 8.94 -16.13
N ARG A 675 12.24 9.26 -16.22
CA ARG A 675 12.74 10.62 -15.90
C ARG A 675 13.48 11.22 -17.09
N ARG A 676 14.26 10.40 -17.79
CA ARG A 676 15.14 10.81 -18.89
C ARG A 676 14.65 10.20 -20.20
N ASP A 677 14.52 11.02 -21.23
CA ASP A 677 14.05 10.62 -22.57
C ASP A 677 15.22 10.19 -23.49
N PHE A 678 16.00 9.19 -23.08
CA PHE A 678 17.19 8.75 -23.84
C PHE A 678 17.02 7.42 -24.59
N GLU A 679 15.91 6.71 -24.38
CA GLU A 679 15.72 5.35 -24.88
C GLU A 679 15.80 5.25 -26.42
N HIS A 680 15.36 6.28 -27.14
CA HIS A 680 15.41 6.31 -28.62
C HIS A 680 16.77 6.65 -29.21
N LEU A 681 17.75 7.06 -28.40
CA LEU A 681 19.08 7.48 -28.88
C LEU A 681 20.08 6.31 -29.02
N GLY A 682 19.72 5.10 -28.58
CA GLY A 682 20.53 3.88 -28.75
C GLY A 682 21.91 3.92 -28.08
N SER A 683 22.80 3.00 -28.48
CA SER A 683 24.14 2.77 -27.89
C SER A 683 25.18 3.88 -28.10
N LYS A 684 24.78 5.08 -28.56
CA LYS A 684 25.65 6.27 -28.59
C LYS A 684 25.80 6.89 -27.19
N CYS A 685 24.87 6.62 -26.29
CA CYS A 685 25.07 6.69 -24.85
C CYS A 685 25.58 5.31 -24.41
N GLY A 686 26.61 5.21 -23.56
CA GLY A 686 27.24 3.93 -23.18
C GLY A 686 26.23 2.85 -22.73
N ALA A 687 26.68 1.59 -22.60
CA ALA A 687 25.88 0.36 -22.48
C ALA A 687 24.79 0.29 -21.37
N ALA A 688 24.51 1.37 -20.65
CA ALA A 688 23.44 1.57 -19.68
C ALA A 688 22.54 2.81 -19.97
N GLY A 689 22.58 3.44 -21.15
CA GLY A 689 21.71 4.60 -21.45
C GLY A 689 21.97 5.85 -20.59
N HIS A 690 23.18 5.99 -20.03
CA HIS A 690 23.51 6.98 -18.99
C HIS A 690 24.48 8.10 -19.41
N SER A 691 24.74 8.32 -20.70
CA SER A 691 25.72 9.34 -21.10
C SER A 691 25.31 10.20 -22.29
N THR A 692 24.53 11.25 -22.03
CA THR A 692 24.81 12.55 -22.64
C THR A 692 25.69 13.31 -21.65
N GLU A 693 27.02 13.15 -21.76
CA GLU A 693 27.95 14.03 -21.04
C GLU A 693 27.52 15.48 -21.29
N GLY A 694 27.30 16.25 -20.23
CA GLY A 694 26.90 17.66 -20.33
C GLY A 694 25.40 17.98 -20.26
N PHE A 695 24.47 17.01 -20.30
CA PHE A 695 23.04 17.28 -20.10
C PHE A 695 22.69 17.40 -18.62
N ASN A 696 22.11 18.54 -18.23
CA ASN A 696 21.61 18.82 -16.89
C ASN A 696 20.08 18.83 -16.91
N GLU A 697 19.48 17.79 -16.35
CA GLU A 697 18.02 17.61 -16.28
C GLU A 697 17.32 18.78 -15.59
N PHE A 698 17.86 19.25 -14.46
CA PHE A 698 17.27 20.36 -13.71
C PHE A 698 17.26 21.65 -14.55
N GLU A 699 18.36 21.94 -15.26
CA GLU A 699 18.47 23.11 -16.11
C GLU A 699 17.51 23.02 -17.32
N PHE A 700 17.37 21.84 -17.90
CA PHE A 700 16.40 21.61 -18.97
C PHE A 700 14.95 21.79 -18.50
N GLU A 701 14.56 21.15 -17.39
CA GLU A 701 13.24 21.28 -16.79
C GLU A 701 12.94 22.73 -16.35
N ASP A 702 13.95 23.47 -15.88
CA ASP A 702 13.80 24.90 -15.59
C ASP A 702 13.48 25.71 -16.86
N ILE A 703 14.21 25.47 -17.96
CA ILE A 703 13.98 26.16 -19.24
C ILE A 703 12.59 25.83 -19.80
N LEU A 704 12.25 24.54 -19.93
CA LEU A 704 10.95 24.09 -20.44
C LEU A 704 9.81 24.56 -19.55
N GLY A 705 9.97 24.44 -18.23
CA GLY A 705 8.99 24.84 -17.24
C GLY A 705 8.68 26.34 -17.26
N ASN A 706 9.69 27.17 -17.51
CA ASN A 706 9.48 28.61 -17.71
C ASN A 706 8.62 28.90 -18.96
N ALA A 707 8.82 28.16 -20.05
CA ALA A 707 7.96 28.27 -21.24
C ALA A 707 6.53 27.82 -20.96
N VAL A 708 6.35 26.68 -20.27
CA VAL A 708 5.03 26.19 -19.82
C VAL A 708 4.30 27.27 -19.02
N ARG A 709 4.96 27.84 -18.00
CA ARG A 709 4.38 28.89 -17.15
C ARG A 709 4.04 30.15 -17.92
N ALA A 710 4.88 30.57 -18.87
CA ALA A 710 4.62 31.74 -19.69
C ALA A 710 3.35 31.58 -20.53
N VAL A 711 3.14 30.40 -21.12
CA VAL A 711 1.94 30.11 -21.92
C VAL A 711 0.70 29.98 -21.06
N VAL A 712 0.75 29.23 -19.96
CA VAL A 712 -0.39 29.03 -19.06
C VAL A 712 -0.84 30.35 -18.43
N SER A 713 0.11 31.22 -18.09
CA SER A 713 -0.17 32.56 -17.53
C SER A 713 -0.60 33.58 -18.60
N GLY A 714 -0.57 33.22 -19.89
CA GLY A 714 -0.93 34.11 -21.00
C GLY A 714 0.08 35.23 -21.28
N ILE A 715 1.33 35.08 -20.81
CA ILE A 715 2.42 36.05 -21.03
C ILE A 715 2.97 35.94 -22.45
N MET A 716 3.08 34.71 -22.97
CA MET A 716 3.56 34.39 -24.31
C MET A 716 2.60 33.42 -24.99
N ASN A 717 2.54 33.47 -26.31
CA ASN A 717 1.91 32.39 -27.05
C ASN A 717 2.87 31.16 -27.13
N PRO A 718 2.37 29.95 -27.48
CA PRO A 718 3.20 28.75 -27.50
C PRO A 718 4.42 28.81 -28.41
N GLU A 719 4.32 29.49 -29.56
CA GLU A 719 5.43 29.59 -30.51
C GLU A 719 6.54 30.47 -29.95
N GLU A 720 6.20 31.65 -29.45
CA GLU A 720 7.14 32.56 -28.79
C GLU A 720 7.85 31.90 -27.59
N ALA A 721 7.10 31.16 -26.77
CA ALA A 721 7.63 30.52 -25.58
C ALA A 721 8.59 29.36 -25.91
N LEU A 722 8.26 28.55 -26.93
CA LEU A 722 9.10 27.44 -27.38
C LEU A 722 10.35 27.92 -28.10
N ASP A 723 10.26 28.98 -28.92
CA ASP A 723 11.43 29.60 -29.56
C ASP A 723 12.42 30.13 -28.50
N ALA A 724 11.90 30.81 -27.46
CA ALA A 724 12.73 31.29 -26.36
C ALA A 724 13.35 30.13 -25.56
N ALA A 725 12.61 29.04 -25.34
CA ALA A 725 13.14 27.85 -24.67
C ALA A 725 14.22 27.15 -25.50
N GLN A 726 14.00 26.98 -26.80
CA GLN A 726 14.95 26.39 -27.74
C GLN A 726 16.27 27.16 -27.73
N GLN A 727 16.23 28.50 -27.85
CA GLN A 727 17.43 29.34 -27.79
C GLN A 727 18.19 29.20 -26.46
N ARG A 728 17.49 29.07 -25.34
CA ARG A 728 18.13 28.85 -24.02
C ARG A 728 18.75 27.47 -23.92
N CYS A 729 18.09 26.44 -24.43
CA CYS A 729 18.65 25.09 -24.51
C CYS A 729 19.92 25.08 -25.38
N GLU A 730 19.89 25.75 -26.53
CA GLU A 730 21.08 25.90 -27.38
C GLU A 730 22.23 26.60 -26.64
N GLN A 731 21.96 27.62 -25.83
CA GLN A 731 22.99 28.29 -25.03
C GLN A 731 23.54 27.42 -23.89
N ALA A 732 22.67 26.64 -23.23
CA ALA A 732 23.04 25.82 -22.08
C ALA A 732 23.78 24.54 -22.48
N PHE A 733 23.41 23.95 -23.63
CA PHE A 733 23.82 22.61 -24.03
C PHE A 733 24.63 22.53 -25.34
N SER A 734 24.73 23.59 -26.16
CA SER A 734 25.59 23.54 -27.37
C SER A 734 27.08 23.68 -27.00
N GLY A 735 27.88 22.68 -27.35
CA GLY A 735 29.35 22.72 -27.23
C GLY A 735 29.94 22.11 -25.95
N LYS A 736 29.19 21.26 -25.24
CA LYS A 736 29.68 20.43 -24.13
C LYS A 736 29.64 18.96 -24.47
#